data_AF-A0A3C1VAW0-F1
#
_entry.id   AF-A0A3C1VAW0-F1
#
_cell.length_a   1.000
_cell.length_b   1.000
_cell.length_c   1.000
_cell.angle_alpha   90.00
_cell.angle_beta   90.00
_cell.angle_gamma   90.00
#
_symmetry.space_group_name_H-M   'P 1'
#
loop_
_entity.id
_entity.type
_entity.pdbx_description
1 polymer ?
#
loop_
_entity_poly.entity_id
_entity_poly.type
_entity_poly.pdbx_seq_one_letter_code
_entity_poly.pdbx_strand_id
1 'polypeptide(L)'
;MKNPRPLKIAIALFAAFAPFVSPATVFFSDTFGSGSTINSGSPVDPTSTSTAYQMLSTKTQTPTPAVNPGDLLFGIGSTSSGVMEVQALFATNPIALVMSGDNIQLTIVFTNTSGIFPASPGSSQLGIGLFNSGNIVPFNPLPGGTNVSTTLNLANYAQNWQGYFGQIVSGTSKIMTRPSQATATSGWNQELVLSGSSTSTARNQATIASSASTTVSLNTGEAYTEVLSITMNDVNSLAITNTLYSGAGTGGTVVASYGGIATNTTFLTGGFNGFGFGYQSKVSGSASTIDVSSVEVSGSVTPISGPPTIDQQPVDVTVPNGGSCYFSVAATGFSMTYQWHRNGTNLLNGGNISGANSSQLVISPAGAGDVCSGANGYYVTVTGAGPFSTNSEIHSLAFGTAKNLIYSGSGAWDLNNSPSWLNGSLTPGFTFNFGDAVTFDDNGAGGTVPLSGSYLSASSVTVSGSSIYTLSGTGSFAGPGSLLYNASAQLTINNANSYTGGTIISNATANLRLGNINGLGTGPITMALAGGQMDIMVASSSTTGLNGDWIVADDFTMVVEPVNTSYGVVLNGNLIGTTNKTLTINHGSNGSGTNATRFRINGTSTVYNANLNLNDSTLVWSPSAATGSQTYNGVISGTGAFLQKNSVSYLNGTNTYSGGTIPAAGAIGLGLDTTGSPGSVSSGPIGTGPLSLVNDSTTTLGGSGMLFAFGGARSIGNQVQYPSASNNLTLVIGGTNNFTFTGPFALNGQDGLGAGTNRTIQVTNTGLTTILGAIGDSGLGVGLIKTGPGALYLDAINTYTGLTSNNSNTTNTPGLLAGAGTIAGSVFVQTNSSIGGGSGASIGTLTINNALTLNGNGFFRVNRSGSSSDQVSVTGVLTNTGTGTITVTNLGAALQVGDTFFLFNKGMSNGATMTITGAGINWTNKLAVNGSIAVVSTVATNPTNITFSVTSNVLTLLWPADHTGWRLQAQTNSLANGLGTNWVDVAGATLVNSTNFTINPANGAVFYRLVYP
;
A
#
# COMPACT_ATOMS: atom_id res chain seq x y z
N MET A 1 -41.83 53.65 43.53
CA MET A 1 -41.89 53.42 42.06
C MET A 1 -41.03 52.20 41.78
N LYS A 2 -41.59 50.99 41.80
CA LYS A 2 -42.08 50.20 40.64
C LYS A 2 -41.02 49.95 39.56
N ASN A 3 -40.31 48.81 39.65
CA ASN A 3 -40.47 47.68 38.71
C ASN A 3 -39.68 46.44 39.21
N PRO A 4 -40.26 45.22 39.18
CA PRO A 4 -39.70 44.06 39.87
C PRO A 4 -38.69 43.29 39.00
N ARG A 5 -37.63 42.79 39.65
CA ARG A 5 -36.71 41.81 39.09
C ARG A 5 -37.38 40.42 39.11
N PRO A 6 -37.43 39.66 38.01
CA PRO A 6 -37.79 38.25 38.11
C PRO A 6 -36.59 37.46 38.63
N LEU A 7 -36.64 37.11 39.91
CA LEU A 7 -35.83 36.06 40.52
C LEU A 7 -36.34 34.72 39.97
N LYS A 8 -35.65 34.15 38.97
CA LYS A 8 -35.89 32.76 38.55
C LYS A 8 -35.25 31.84 39.60
N ILE A 9 -36.01 31.49 40.63
CA ILE A 9 -35.70 30.38 41.52
C ILE A 9 -35.85 29.09 40.68
N ALA A 10 -34.74 28.50 40.28
CA ALA A 10 -34.72 27.14 39.78
C ALA A 10 -34.87 26.19 40.98
N ILE A 11 -36.10 25.73 41.22
CA ILE A 11 -36.35 24.60 42.12
C ILE A 11 -35.88 23.35 41.36
N ALA A 12 -34.68 22.88 41.65
CA ALA A 12 -34.21 21.57 41.22
C ALA A 12 -34.94 20.50 42.05
N LEU A 13 -36.09 20.06 41.57
CA LEU A 13 -36.74 18.85 42.07
C LEU A 13 -35.98 17.65 41.46
N PHE A 14 -34.97 17.13 42.17
CA PHE A 14 -34.38 15.82 41.88
C PHE A 14 -35.41 14.74 42.24
N ALA A 15 -36.37 14.52 41.34
CA ALA A 15 -37.07 13.25 41.29
C ALA A 15 -36.19 12.31 40.48
N ALA A 16 -35.54 11.36 41.16
CA ALA A 16 -34.98 10.18 40.52
C ALA A 16 -36.15 9.40 39.91
N PHE A 17 -36.55 9.77 38.70
CA PHE A 17 -37.35 8.91 37.86
C PHE A 17 -36.45 7.74 37.48
N ALA A 18 -36.78 6.55 38.00
CA ALA A 18 -36.38 5.32 37.31
C ALA A 18 -36.75 5.47 35.83
N PRO A 19 -35.89 5.05 34.89
CA PRO A 19 -36.21 5.19 33.47
C PRO A 19 -37.56 4.51 33.23
N PHE A 20 -38.56 5.31 32.81
CA PHE A 20 -39.73 4.74 32.18
C PHE A 20 -39.21 4.01 30.95
N VAL A 21 -39.04 2.69 31.05
CA VAL A 21 -38.80 1.86 29.88
C VAL A 21 -40.04 2.07 29.01
N SER A 22 -39.87 2.77 27.89
CA SER A 22 -40.95 2.85 26.92
C SER A 22 -41.29 1.41 26.52
N PRO A 23 -42.57 1.04 26.41
CA PRO A 23 -42.91 -0.30 25.95
C PRO A 23 -42.24 -0.52 24.59
N ALA A 24 -41.69 -1.72 24.40
CA ALA A 24 -41.06 -2.10 23.14
C ALA A 24 -42.00 -1.79 21.98
N THR A 25 -41.56 -0.89 21.10
CA THR A 25 -42.30 -0.48 19.91
C THR A 25 -41.85 -1.38 18.76
N VAL A 26 -42.80 -1.98 18.08
CA VAL A 26 -42.54 -2.68 16.81
C VAL A 26 -42.53 -1.61 15.72
N PHE A 27 -41.35 -1.37 15.16
CA PHE A 27 -41.17 -0.38 14.08
C PHE A 27 -41.52 -0.97 12.72
N PHE A 28 -41.27 -2.27 12.54
CA PHE A 28 -41.55 -3.02 11.33
C PHE A 28 -41.75 -4.50 11.68
N SER A 29 -42.76 -5.15 11.11
CA SER A 29 -42.98 -6.60 11.26
C SER A 29 -43.64 -7.15 10.01
N ASP A 30 -42.92 -7.99 9.29
CA ASP A 30 -43.38 -8.58 8.05
C ASP A 30 -43.42 -10.10 8.14
N THR A 31 -44.59 -10.65 7.84
CA THR A 31 -44.89 -12.09 7.70
C THR A 31 -45.26 -12.43 6.26
N PHE A 32 -44.92 -11.54 5.33
CA PHE A 32 -45.04 -11.67 3.88
C PHE A 32 -46.48 -11.75 3.34
N GLY A 33 -47.48 -11.43 4.18
CA GLY A 33 -48.90 -11.39 3.82
C GLY A 33 -49.44 -10.01 3.42
N SER A 34 -48.67 -8.94 3.61
CA SER A 34 -49.16 -7.54 3.55
C SER A 34 -48.69 -6.75 2.33
N GLY A 35 -48.34 -7.41 1.22
CA GLY A 35 -48.01 -6.75 -0.05
C GLY A 35 -46.53 -6.36 -0.22
N SER A 36 -45.62 -6.95 0.55
CA SER A 36 -44.19 -6.83 0.31
C SER A 36 -43.81 -7.34 -1.07
N THR A 37 -42.79 -6.71 -1.65
CA THR A 37 -42.33 -7.03 -3.00
C THR A 37 -40.87 -7.45 -2.96
N ILE A 38 -40.44 -8.20 -3.96
CA ILE A 38 -39.07 -8.62 -4.13
C ILE A 38 -38.55 -8.18 -5.48
N ASN A 39 -37.39 -7.55 -5.51
CA ASN A 39 -36.77 -7.00 -6.71
C ASN A 39 -37.74 -6.10 -7.50
N SER A 40 -38.48 -5.22 -6.83
CA SER A 40 -39.47 -4.35 -7.48
C SER A 40 -38.81 -3.26 -8.33
N GLY A 41 -39.29 -3.14 -9.58
CA GLY A 41 -38.95 -2.08 -10.53
C GLY A 41 -39.28 -0.65 -10.07
N SER A 42 -40.07 -0.53 -9.00
CA SER A 42 -40.49 0.72 -8.37
C SER A 42 -40.74 0.40 -6.90
N PRO A 43 -39.69 0.35 -6.06
CA PRO A 43 -39.80 0.08 -4.64
C PRO A 43 -40.70 1.12 -3.99
N VAL A 44 -41.64 0.67 -3.18
CA VAL A 44 -42.47 1.54 -2.35
C VAL A 44 -41.77 1.73 -1.00
N ASP A 45 -41.97 2.90 -0.40
CA ASP A 45 -41.50 3.16 0.97
C ASP A 45 -42.05 2.11 1.95
N PRO A 46 -41.26 1.73 2.97
CA PRO A 46 -41.70 0.74 3.94
C PRO A 46 -42.91 1.26 4.75
N THR A 47 -43.87 0.37 4.97
CA THR A 47 -44.90 0.53 5.99
C THR A 47 -44.48 -0.22 7.25
N SER A 48 -45.29 -0.19 8.31
CA SER A 48 -45.02 -1.01 9.50
C SER A 48 -45.10 -2.52 9.24
N THR A 49 -45.67 -2.97 8.11
CA THR A 49 -45.89 -4.40 7.82
C THR A 49 -45.51 -4.85 6.41
N SER A 50 -44.95 -3.96 5.59
CA SER A 50 -44.57 -4.30 4.21
C SER A 50 -43.38 -3.46 3.74
N THR A 51 -42.52 -4.02 2.91
CA THR A 51 -41.39 -3.31 2.30
C THR A 51 -41.05 -3.87 0.92
N ALA A 52 -40.12 -3.19 0.24
CA ALA A 52 -39.51 -3.68 -0.99
C ALA A 52 -38.16 -4.33 -0.68
N TYR A 53 -38.12 -5.66 -0.75
CA TYR A 53 -36.90 -6.45 -0.62
C TYR A 53 -36.10 -6.41 -1.92
N GLN A 54 -34.79 -6.30 -1.79
CA GLN A 54 -33.84 -6.50 -2.88
C GLN A 54 -32.93 -7.67 -2.55
N MET A 55 -32.70 -8.54 -3.53
CA MET A 55 -31.80 -9.68 -3.38
C MET A 55 -30.57 -9.57 -4.26
N LEU A 56 -29.42 -9.90 -3.68
CA LEU A 56 -28.14 -10.01 -4.35
C LEU A 56 -27.68 -11.47 -4.33
N SER A 57 -27.15 -11.95 -5.44
CA SER A 57 -26.51 -13.27 -5.49
C SER A 57 -25.32 -13.31 -6.43
N THR A 58 -24.33 -14.11 -6.06
CA THR A 58 -23.14 -14.41 -6.88
C THR A 58 -23.30 -15.65 -7.73
N LYS A 59 -24.47 -16.30 -7.65
CA LYS A 59 -24.82 -17.51 -8.38
C LYS A 59 -26.23 -17.39 -8.93
N THR A 60 -26.59 -18.35 -9.77
CA THR A 60 -27.97 -18.54 -10.20
C THR A 60 -28.83 -18.84 -8.98
N GLN A 61 -29.92 -18.07 -8.85
CA GLN A 61 -30.87 -18.23 -7.75
C GLN A 61 -31.71 -19.49 -7.99
N THR A 62 -31.74 -20.39 -7.02
CA THR A 62 -32.48 -21.65 -7.09
C THR A 62 -32.91 -22.03 -5.68
N PRO A 63 -34.23 -21.97 -5.36
CA PRO A 63 -35.34 -21.57 -6.24
C PRO A 63 -35.30 -20.09 -6.64
N THR A 64 -36.10 -19.71 -7.63
CA THR A 64 -36.34 -18.28 -7.92
C THR A 64 -36.95 -17.63 -6.68
N PRO A 65 -36.41 -16.48 -6.21
CA PRO A 65 -36.92 -15.85 -5.02
C PRO A 65 -38.38 -15.46 -5.14
N ALA A 66 -39.15 -15.75 -4.10
CA ALA A 66 -40.58 -15.47 -4.05
C ALA A 66 -40.96 -14.92 -2.68
N VAL A 67 -41.92 -13.98 -2.67
CA VAL A 67 -42.62 -13.53 -1.47
C VAL A 67 -44.01 -14.12 -1.55
N ASN A 68 -44.32 -15.07 -0.68
CA ASN A 68 -45.65 -15.64 -0.48
C ASN A 68 -46.09 -15.37 0.96
N PRO A 69 -47.39 -15.37 1.27
CA PRO A 69 -47.85 -15.26 2.66
C PRO A 69 -47.18 -16.31 3.57
N GLY A 70 -46.40 -15.84 4.54
CA GLY A 70 -45.66 -16.67 5.49
C GLY A 70 -44.30 -17.20 5.01
N ASP A 71 -43.87 -16.88 3.79
CA ASP A 71 -42.68 -17.47 3.17
C ASP A 71 -41.95 -16.49 2.23
N LEU A 72 -40.74 -16.09 2.62
CA LEU A 72 -39.73 -15.52 1.73
C LEU A 72 -38.67 -16.59 1.41
N LEU A 73 -38.91 -17.32 0.33
CA LEU A 73 -38.08 -18.43 -0.13
C LEU A 73 -36.97 -17.93 -1.05
N PHE A 74 -35.72 -18.27 -0.75
CA PHE A 74 -34.60 -18.01 -1.65
C PHE A 74 -33.47 -19.02 -1.47
N GLY A 75 -32.64 -19.14 -2.51
CA GLY A 75 -31.50 -20.03 -2.47
C GLY A 75 -30.54 -19.87 -3.63
N ILE A 76 -29.41 -20.57 -3.53
CA ILE A 76 -28.45 -20.73 -4.62
C ILE A 76 -28.39 -22.19 -5.05
N GLY A 77 -28.22 -22.41 -6.36
CA GLY A 77 -28.00 -23.75 -6.89
C GLY A 77 -26.70 -24.39 -6.39
N SER A 78 -26.53 -25.69 -6.65
CA SER A 78 -25.35 -26.45 -6.24
C SER A 78 -24.05 -25.81 -6.74
N THR A 79 -23.15 -25.45 -5.84
CA THR A 79 -21.89 -24.77 -6.16
C THR A 79 -20.79 -25.16 -5.16
N SER A 80 -19.55 -24.76 -5.41
CA SER A 80 -18.45 -24.90 -4.42
C SER A 80 -18.35 -23.70 -3.48
N SER A 81 -18.89 -22.55 -3.88
CA SER A 81 -19.02 -21.35 -3.05
C SER A 81 -19.99 -20.36 -3.70
N GLY A 82 -20.91 -19.79 -2.93
CA GLY A 82 -21.83 -18.75 -3.39
C GLY A 82 -22.39 -17.91 -2.26
N VAL A 83 -22.89 -16.73 -2.60
CA VAL A 83 -23.43 -15.74 -1.68
C VAL A 83 -24.85 -15.38 -2.11
N MET A 84 -25.70 -15.20 -1.11
CA MET A 84 -27.02 -14.62 -1.27
C MET A 84 -27.35 -13.70 -0.10
N GLU A 85 -27.86 -12.51 -0.39
CA GLU A 85 -28.19 -11.51 0.62
C GLU A 85 -29.50 -10.80 0.24
N VAL A 86 -30.27 -10.44 1.27
CA VAL A 86 -31.48 -9.64 1.19
C VAL A 86 -31.21 -8.31 1.89
N GLN A 87 -31.66 -7.22 1.28
CA GLN A 87 -31.61 -5.88 1.87
C GLN A 87 -32.94 -5.14 1.66
N ALA A 88 -33.34 -4.35 2.65
CA ALA A 88 -34.57 -3.56 2.63
C ALA A 88 -34.53 -2.41 3.63
N LEU A 89 -35.42 -1.43 3.43
CA LEU A 89 -35.73 -0.42 4.44
C LEU A 89 -36.85 -0.92 5.36
N PHE A 90 -36.81 -0.53 6.62
CA PHE A 90 -37.89 -0.76 7.59
C PHE A 90 -38.57 0.54 8.04
N ALA A 91 -37.98 1.69 7.72
CA ALA A 91 -38.56 3.01 7.96
C ALA A 91 -38.10 4.02 6.89
N THR A 92 -38.89 5.04 6.60
CA THR A 92 -38.47 6.13 5.69
C THR A 92 -37.36 6.97 6.30
N ASN A 93 -37.45 7.25 7.61
CA ASN A 93 -36.45 8.03 8.35
C ASN A 93 -35.70 7.14 9.37
N PRO A 94 -34.39 7.35 9.61
CA PRO A 94 -33.64 6.65 10.64
C PRO A 94 -34.26 6.79 12.02
N ILE A 95 -34.45 5.66 12.68
CA ILE A 95 -34.77 5.56 14.10
C ILE A 95 -33.48 5.78 14.88
N ALA A 96 -33.41 6.88 15.63
CA ALA A 96 -32.23 7.25 16.40
C ALA A 96 -32.28 6.64 17.81
N LEU A 97 -31.19 5.99 18.21
CA LEU A 97 -30.89 5.71 19.61
C LEU A 97 -30.24 6.98 20.19
N VAL A 98 -30.83 7.54 21.23
CA VAL A 98 -30.47 8.88 21.71
C VAL A 98 -30.10 8.94 23.19
N MET A 99 -30.60 8.02 24.02
CA MET A 99 -30.20 7.90 25.43
C MET A 99 -29.62 6.53 25.76
N SER A 100 -28.79 6.47 26.81
CA SER A 100 -28.38 5.21 27.40
C SER A 100 -29.60 4.36 27.74
N GLY A 101 -29.60 3.12 27.27
CA GLY A 101 -30.73 2.18 27.37
C GLY A 101 -31.64 2.13 26.15
N ASP A 102 -31.58 3.12 25.24
CA ASP A 102 -32.27 3.03 23.96
C ASP A 102 -31.73 1.84 23.17
N ASN A 103 -32.62 1.08 22.54
CA ASN A 103 -32.26 -0.09 21.76
C ASN A 103 -33.10 -0.26 20.51
N ILE A 104 -32.50 -0.95 19.55
CA ILE A 104 -33.16 -1.49 18.37
C ILE A 104 -32.70 -2.92 18.14
N GLN A 105 -33.62 -3.78 17.73
CA GLN A 105 -33.44 -5.20 17.53
C GLN A 105 -33.98 -5.58 16.16
N LEU A 106 -33.19 -6.36 15.41
CA LEU A 106 -33.61 -7.05 14.20
C LEU A 106 -33.72 -8.55 14.51
N THR A 107 -34.90 -9.12 14.27
CA THR A 107 -35.22 -10.52 14.49
C THR A 107 -35.65 -11.17 13.18
N ILE A 108 -34.96 -12.24 12.78
CA ILE A 108 -35.27 -13.03 11.59
C ILE A 108 -35.60 -14.45 12.02
N VAL A 109 -36.77 -14.97 11.60
CA VAL A 109 -37.14 -16.37 11.78
C VAL A 109 -37.08 -17.07 10.43
N PHE A 110 -36.31 -18.16 10.35
CA PHE A 110 -36.09 -18.87 9.10
C PHE A 110 -35.94 -20.38 9.27
N THR A 111 -36.29 -21.14 8.23
CA THR A 111 -36.06 -22.58 8.11
C THR A 111 -34.85 -22.84 7.23
N ASN A 112 -33.92 -23.67 7.70
CA ASN A 112 -32.78 -24.12 6.89
C ASN A 112 -33.23 -25.23 5.93
N THR A 113 -33.94 -24.85 4.87
CA THR A 113 -34.61 -25.79 3.93
C THR A 113 -33.62 -26.72 3.21
N SER A 114 -32.41 -26.25 2.92
CA SER A 114 -31.34 -27.10 2.36
C SER A 114 -29.97 -26.58 2.79
N GLY A 115 -29.33 -27.27 3.74
CA GLY A 115 -27.88 -27.32 3.96
C GLY A 115 -27.04 -26.05 3.83
N ILE A 116 -27.44 -24.92 4.41
CA ILE A 116 -26.63 -23.67 4.35
C ILE A 116 -25.36 -23.72 5.22
N PHE A 117 -25.32 -24.63 6.21
CA PHE A 117 -24.30 -24.66 7.27
C PHE A 117 -24.03 -26.08 7.84
N PRO A 118 -23.24 -26.93 7.15
CA PRO A 118 -23.03 -28.32 7.53
C PRO A 118 -22.06 -28.46 8.72
N ALA A 119 -22.15 -29.58 9.44
CA ALA A 119 -21.33 -29.87 10.63
C ALA A 119 -19.83 -30.18 10.37
N SER A 120 -19.37 -30.13 9.11
CA SER A 120 -17.97 -30.37 8.73
C SER A 120 -17.22 -29.04 8.61
N PRO A 121 -15.91 -28.95 8.91
CA PRO A 121 -15.15 -27.69 8.82
C PRO A 121 -15.18 -27.11 7.40
N GLY A 122 -16.07 -26.15 7.21
CA GLY A 122 -16.23 -25.35 6.00
C GLY A 122 -16.66 -23.95 6.39
N SER A 123 -16.04 -22.92 5.80
CA SER A 123 -16.23 -21.52 6.20
C SER A 123 -17.53 -20.90 5.67
N SER A 124 -18.67 -21.61 5.75
CA SER A 124 -19.98 -20.99 5.51
C SER A 124 -20.23 -19.90 6.55
N GLN A 125 -21.02 -18.89 6.17
CA GLN A 125 -21.31 -17.72 6.99
C GLN A 125 -22.81 -17.41 6.92
N LEU A 126 -23.40 -17.07 8.06
CA LEU A 126 -24.73 -16.47 8.18
C LEU A 126 -24.53 -15.04 8.68
N GLY A 127 -25.18 -14.06 8.05
CA GLY A 127 -24.99 -12.64 8.33
C GLY A 127 -26.30 -11.92 8.56
N ILE A 128 -26.28 -10.95 9.48
CA ILE A 128 -27.42 -10.10 9.86
C ILE A 128 -26.91 -8.69 10.20
N GLY A 129 -27.64 -7.63 9.84
CA GLY A 129 -27.16 -6.25 10.04
C GLY A 129 -28.24 -5.18 10.04
N LEU A 130 -27.94 -4.08 10.74
CA LEU A 130 -28.75 -2.86 10.82
C LEU A 130 -27.92 -1.65 10.36
N PHE A 131 -28.54 -0.79 9.55
CA PHE A 131 -27.86 0.26 8.81
C PHE A 131 -28.65 1.58 8.80
N ASN A 132 -27.91 2.68 8.78
CA ASN A 132 -28.36 3.97 8.29
C ASN A 132 -28.24 3.99 6.77
N SER A 133 -29.36 4.12 6.06
CA SER A 133 -29.37 4.14 4.59
C SER A 133 -29.01 5.49 3.99
N GLY A 134 -29.00 6.57 4.79
CA GLY A 134 -28.98 7.94 4.26
C GLY A 134 -30.24 8.28 3.45
N ASN A 135 -31.36 7.61 3.72
CA ASN A 135 -32.63 7.69 2.98
C ASN A 135 -32.54 7.23 1.52
N ILE A 136 -31.59 6.35 1.22
CA ILE A 136 -31.41 5.78 -0.11
C ILE A 136 -32.11 4.42 -0.16
N VAL A 137 -33.17 4.32 -0.96
CA VAL A 137 -33.97 3.10 -1.14
C VAL A 137 -33.24 2.13 -2.10
N PRO A 138 -33.23 0.80 -1.84
CA PRO A 138 -32.74 -0.18 -2.79
C PRO A 138 -33.68 -0.28 -4.00
N PHE A 139 -33.25 0.14 -5.20
CA PHE A 139 -34.06 0.12 -6.44
C PHE A 139 -33.72 -1.06 -7.36
N ASN A 140 -34.72 -1.67 -8.00
CA ASN A 140 -34.55 -2.60 -9.12
C ASN A 140 -34.99 -1.93 -10.44
N PRO A 141 -34.38 -2.23 -11.61
CA PRO A 141 -33.20 -3.07 -11.77
C PRO A 141 -31.91 -2.44 -11.27
N LEU A 142 -31.23 -3.15 -10.36
CA LEU A 142 -29.79 -3.36 -10.56
C LEU A 142 -29.69 -4.12 -11.90
N PRO A 143 -28.83 -3.73 -12.85
CA PRO A 143 -28.65 -4.52 -14.06
C PRO A 143 -28.29 -5.97 -13.70
N GLY A 144 -29.24 -6.88 -13.93
CA GLY A 144 -29.11 -8.32 -13.70
C GLY A 144 -29.39 -8.77 -12.27
N GLY A 145 -30.65 -9.14 -11.96
CA GLY A 145 -31.07 -9.88 -10.74
C GLY A 145 -30.39 -11.25 -10.52
N THR A 146 -29.22 -11.44 -11.09
CA THR A 146 -28.33 -12.61 -11.03
C THR A 146 -26.93 -12.09 -11.41
N ASN A 147 -25.96 -12.23 -10.52
CA ASN A 147 -24.54 -11.83 -10.65
C ASN A 147 -24.19 -10.37 -10.36
N VAL A 148 -23.68 -10.14 -9.14
CA VAL A 148 -22.72 -9.06 -8.89
C VAL A 148 -21.42 -9.37 -9.67
N SER A 149 -21.39 -9.03 -10.95
CA SER A 149 -20.17 -9.11 -11.78
C SER A 149 -19.20 -7.99 -11.39
N THR A 150 -17.88 -8.25 -11.46
CA THR A 150 -16.81 -7.28 -11.20
C THR A 150 -16.79 -6.07 -12.14
N THR A 151 -17.65 -6.05 -13.17
CA THR A 151 -17.63 -5.08 -14.26
C THR A 151 -18.69 -3.97 -14.16
N LEU A 152 -19.63 -4.05 -13.22
CA LEU A 152 -20.69 -3.03 -13.06
C LEU A 152 -20.29 -1.99 -12.01
N ASN A 153 -20.20 -0.73 -12.43
CA ASN A 153 -20.00 0.41 -11.54
C ASN A 153 -21.36 1.00 -11.16
N LEU A 154 -21.82 0.68 -9.95
CA LEU A 154 -23.13 1.09 -9.45
C LEU A 154 -22.92 2.07 -8.30
N ALA A 155 -23.20 3.35 -8.60
CA ALA A 155 -23.25 4.42 -7.62
C ALA A 155 -24.69 4.58 -7.10
N ASN A 156 -24.84 4.98 -5.82
CA ASN A 156 -26.09 5.44 -5.18
C ASN A 156 -27.12 4.37 -4.76
N TYR A 157 -26.70 3.41 -3.92
CA TYR A 157 -27.58 2.39 -3.32
C TYR A 157 -27.07 1.99 -1.92
N ALA A 158 -27.11 0.69 -1.56
CA ALA A 158 -26.55 0.14 -0.31
C ALA A 158 -25.04 0.39 -0.13
N GLN A 159 -24.34 0.76 -1.20
CA GLN A 159 -23.00 1.36 -1.14
C GLN A 159 -22.87 2.44 -0.07
N ASN A 160 -23.85 3.35 0.02
CA ASN A 160 -23.79 4.50 0.92
C ASN A 160 -24.32 4.18 2.32
N TRP A 161 -24.82 2.96 2.53
CA TRP A 161 -25.33 2.54 3.82
C TRP A 161 -24.17 2.29 4.76
N GLN A 162 -24.34 2.77 5.99
CA GLN A 162 -23.37 2.57 7.07
C GLN A 162 -24.04 2.01 8.32
N GLY A 163 -23.36 1.16 9.07
CA GLY A 163 -23.95 0.51 10.24
C GLY A 163 -23.12 -0.66 10.74
N TYR A 164 -23.80 -1.70 11.20
CA TYR A 164 -23.18 -2.82 11.92
C TYR A 164 -23.79 -4.13 11.48
N PHE A 165 -22.96 -5.17 11.44
CA PHE A 165 -23.43 -6.52 11.12
C PHE A 165 -22.69 -7.58 11.94
N GLY A 166 -23.43 -8.63 12.28
CA GLY A 166 -22.93 -9.86 12.87
C GLY A 166 -22.78 -10.96 11.83
N GLN A 167 -21.77 -11.80 12.00
CA GLN A 167 -21.59 -13.02 11.21
C GLN A 167 -21.37 -14.24 12.09
N ILE A 168 -22.21 -15.25 11.91
CA ILE A 168 -22.06 -16.57 12.49
C ILE A 168 -21.32 -17.46 11.50
N VAL A 169 -20.18 -18.00 11.92
CA VAL A 169 -19.32 -18.88 11.10
C VAL A 169 -18.95 -20.13 11.91
N SER A 170 -18.79 -21.28 11.25
CA SER A 170 -18.14 -22.44 11.89
C SER A 170 -16.64 -22.14 12.02
N GLY A 171 -16.28 -21.51 13.13
CA GLY A 171 -15.00 -20.87 13.39
C GLY A 171 -15.19 -19.67 14.33
N THR A 172 -14.51 -18.56 14.03
CA THR A 172 -14.59 -17.31 14.80
C THR A 172 -15.67 -16.39 14.24
N SER A 173 -16.83 -16.34 14.90
CA SER A 173 -17.92 -15.41 14.59
C SER A 173 -17.52 -13.98 14.95
N LYS A 174 -18.06 -12.98 14.25
CA LYS A 174 -17.63 -11.57 14.41
C LYS A 174 -18.78 -10.58 14.36
N ILE A 175 -18.62 -9.45 15.04
CA ILE A 175 -19.39 -8.22 14.82
C ILE A 175 -18.45 -7.20 14.22
N MET A 176 -18.87 -6.56 13.14
CA MET A 176 -18.03 -5.63 12.39
C MET A 176 -18.79 -4.36 12.04
N THR A 177 -18.03 -3.28 11.85
CA THR A 177 -18.56 -2.04 11.28
C THR A 177 -18.76 -2.19 9.78
N ARG A 178 -19.73 -1.47 9.22
CA ARG A 178 -19.89 -1.23 7.78
C ARG A 178 -19.86 0.29 7.58
N PRO A 179 -18.74 0.90 7.17
CA PRO A 179 -18.73 2.32 6.78
C PRO A 179 -19.25 2.53 5.35
N SER A 180 -19.74 3.73 5.04
CA SER A 180 -20.14 4.11 3.68
C SER A 180 -19.00 3.89 2.66
N GLN A 181 -19.34 3.37 1.49
CA GLN A 181 -18.41 3.00 0.41
C GLN A 181 -18.48 3.98 -0.77
N ALA A 182 -18.83 5.25 -0.53
CA ALA A 182 -19.11 6.25 -1.57
C ALA A 182 -18.00 6.44 -2.63
N THR A 183 -16.75 6.11 -2.31
CA THR A 183 -15.61 6.21 -3.24
C THR A 183 -15.33 4.93 -4.05
N ALA A 184 -15.99 3.82 -3.73
CA ALA A 184 -15.78 2.51 -4.37
C ALA A 184 -16.69 2.31 -5.59
N THR A 185 -16.17 1.80 -6.70
CA THR A 185 -16.87 1.75 -7.99
C THR A 185 -17.20 0.34 -8.48
N SER A 186 -17.13 -0.70 -7.65
CA SER A 186 -17.44 -2.08 -8.04
C SER A 186 -18.82 -2.50 -7.54
N GLY A 187 -19.56 -3.36 -8.26
CA GLY A 187 -20.87 -3.86 -7.82
C GLY A 187 -20.87 -4.58 -6.46
N TRP A 188 -19.69 -5.03 -5.99
CA TRP A 188 -19.49 -5.63 -4.66
C TRP A 188 -19.64 -4.63 -3.50
N ASN A 189 -19.61 -3.33 -3.79
CA ASN A 189 -19.86 -2.29 -2.79
C ASN A 189 -21.30 -2.34 -2.24
N GLN A 190 -22.20 -3.09 -2.86
CA GLN A 190 -23.61 -3.21 -2.44
C GLN A 190 -23.87 -4.21 -1.31
N GLU A 191 -22.97 -5.17 -1.05
CA GLU A 191 -23.18 -6.16 0.02
C GLU A 191 -23.08 -5.51 1.41
N LEU A 192 -23.91 -5.94 2.35
CA LEU A 192 -24.05 -5.36 3.68
C LEU A 192 -23.54 -6.26 4.81
N VAL A 193 -23.79 -7.58 4.77
CA VAL A 193 -23.62 -8.48 5.93
C VAL A 193 -22.59 -9.60 5.75
N LEU A 194 -21.87 -9.62 4.63
CA LEU A 194 -20.89 -10.67 4.31
C LEU A 194 -19.46 -10.15 4.14
N SER A 195 -18.48 -10.96 4.58
CA SER A 195 -17.04 -10.67 4.53
C SER A 195 -16.24 -11.77 3.82
N GLY A 196 -15.29 -11.39 2.97
CA GLY A 196 -14.40 -12.33 2.25
C GLY A 196 -15.01 -13.03 1.03
N SER A 197 -16.16 -12.56 0.52
CA SER A 197 -16.83 -13.06 -0.69
C SER A 197 -16.35 -12.45 -2.01
N SER A 198 -15.63 -11.32 -1.98
CA SER A 198 -15.16 -10.59 -3.16
C SER A 198 -13.75 -10.02 -2.99
N THR A 199 -13.00 -9.89 -4.10
CA THR A 199 -11.57 -9.48 -4.11
C THR A 199 -11.32 -7.97 -4.20
N SER A 200 -12.35 -7.11 -4.27
CA SER A 200 -12.13 -5.66 -4.21
C SER A 200 -12.05 -5.18 -2.76
N THR A 201 -10.87 -5.37 -2.17
CA THR A 201 -10.28 -4.62 -1.05
C THR A 201 -11.22 -4.24 0.10
N ALA A 202 -11.15 -5.00 1.21
CA ALA A 202 -11.16 -4.48 2.58
C ALA A 202 -11.85 -3.11 2.76
N ARG A 203 -13.18 -3.09 2.61
CA ARG A 203 -14.04 -2.02 3.15
C ARG A 203 -13.50 -1.72 4.55
N ASN A 204 -13.25 -0.47 4.92
CA ASN A 204 -12.62 -0.03 6.19
C ASN A 204 -13.38 -0.47 7.47
N GLN A 205 -13.75 -1.74 7.56
CA GLN A 205 -14.52 -2.42 8.57
C GLN A 205 -13.58 -2.72 9.72
N ALA A 206 -13.99 -2.31 10.91
CA ALA A 206 -13.32 -2.63 12.15
C ALA A 206 -14.08 -3.78 12.81
N THR A 207 -13.34 -4.76 13.34
CA THR A 207 -13.94 -5.80 14.19
C THR A 207 -14.26 -5.19 15.55
N ILE A 208 -15.52 -5.29 15.97
CA ILE A 208 -16.01 -4.84 17.27
C ILE A 208 -15.93 -5.98 18.28
N ALA A 209 -16.31 -7.19 17.86
CA ALA A 209 -16.29 -8.38 18.68
C ALA A 209 -15.94 -9.61 17.87
N SER A 210 -15.39 -10.62 18.55
CA SER A 210 -15.16 -11.95 18.00
C SER A 210 -15.48 -13.03 19.03
N SER A 211 -16.14 -14.11 18.62
CA SER A 211 -16.35 -15.27 19.48
C SER A 211 -15.08 -16.10 19.62
N ALA A 212 -15.03 -17.00 20.61
CA ALA A 212 -14.12 -18.13 20.53
C ALA A 212 -14.42 -18.95 19.27
N SER A 213 -13.40 -19.62 18.72
CA SER A 213 -13.59 -20.51 17.57
C SER A 213 -14.43 -21.72 17.97
N THR A 214 -15.62 -21.88 17.38
CA THR A 214 -16.55 -22.96 17.69
C THR A 214 -17.13 -23.55 16.41
N THR A 215 -17.49 -24.83 16.44
CA THR A 215 -18.25 -25.45 15.34
C THR A 215 -19.72 -25.09 15.52
N VAL A 216 -20.31 -24.50 14.50
CA VAL A 216 -21.75 -24.21 14.43
C VAL A 216 -22.32 -25.00 13.26
N SER A 217 -23.46 -25.66 13.45
CA SER A 217 -24.13 -26.43 12.41
C SER A 217 -25.63 -26.28 12.51
N LEU A 218 -26.30 -26.13 11.37
CA LEU A 218 -27.75 -26.04 11.29
C LEU A 218 -28.30 -27.29 10.62
N ASN A 219 -29.33 -27.89 11.23
CA ASN A 219 -30.00 -29.07 10.72
C ASN A 219 -30.92 -28.66 9.58
N THR A 220 -30.92 -29.44 8.51
CA THR A 220 -31.82 -29.22 7.38
C THR A 220 -33.27 -29.48 7.81
N GLY A 221 -34.18 -28.58 7.44
CA GLY A 221 -35.61 -28.66 7.76
C GLY A 221 -36.01 -28.07 9.11
N GLU A 222 -35.05 -27.65 9.94
CA GLU A 222 -35.32 -27.05 11.24
C GLU A 222 -35.42 -25.52 11.15
N ALA A 223 -36.26 -24.95 12.02
CA ALA A 223 -36.40 -23.50 12.18
C ALA A 223 -35.34 -22.93 13.12
N TYR A 224 -34.95 -21.68 12.88
CA TYR A 224 -33.98 -20.92 13.64
C TYR A 224 -34.42 -19.46 13.74
N THR A 225 -33.97 -18.78 14.79
CA THR A 225 -34.21 -17.36 15.01
C THR A 225 -32.89 -16.64 15.26
N GLU A 226 -32.52 -15.70 14.40
CA GLU A 226 -31.34 -14.85 14.60
C GLU A 226 -31.78 -13.46 15.06
N VAL A 227 -31.10 -12.95 16.09
CA VAL A 227 -31.41 -11.67 16.74
C VAL A 227 -30.14 -10.84 16.83
N LEU A 228 -30.12 -9.72 16.12
CA LEU A 228 -29.12 -8.67 16.27
C LEU A 228 -29.72 -7.54 17.13
N SER A 229 -29.14 -7.28 18.30
CA SER A 229 -29.55 -6.15 19.16
C SER A 229 -28.46 -5.10 19.23
N ILE A 230 -28.85 -3.83 19.10
CA ILE A 230 -27.99 -2.66 19.27
C ILE A 230 -28.59 -1.80 20.38
N THR A 231 -27.83 -1.62 21.46
CA THR A 231 -28.23 -0.81 22.62
C THR A 231 -27.23 0.32 22.83
N MET A 232 -27.72 1.54 23.00
CA MET A 232 -26.87 2.66 23.37
C MET A 232 -26.48 2.53 24.85
N ASN A 233 -25.17 2.41 25.11
CA ASN A 233 -24.64 2.38 26.48
C ASN A 233 -24.37 3.80 26.99
N ASP A 234 -23.83 4.65 26.13
CA ASP A 234 -23.44 6.03 26.41
C ASP A 234 -23.27 6.78 25.08
N VAL A 235 -22.97 8.08 25.14
CA VAL A 235 -22.64 8.89 23.96
C VAL A 235 -21.50 8.23 23.18
N ASN A 236 -21.70 8.03 21.87
CA ASN A 236 -20.76 7.36 20.97
C ASN A 236 -20.38 5.93 21.39
N SER A 237 -21.24 5.24 22.15
CA SER A 237 -21.01 3.88 22.64
C SER A 237 -22.24 2.99 22.46
N LEU A 238 -22.10 1.93 21.64
CA LEU A 238 -23.18 0.96 21.38
C LEU A 238 -22.75 -0.44 21.80
N ALA A 239 -23.51 -1.09 22.69
CA ALA A 239 -23.45 -2.54 22.87
C ALA A 239 -24.17 -3.23 21.71
N ILE A 240 -23.52 -4.19 21.08
CA ILE A 240 -24.07 -4.96 19.97
C ILE A 240 -23.94 -6.44 20.30
N THR A 241 -25.04 -7.17 20.20
CA THR A 241 -25.08 -8.63 20.38
C THR A 241 -25.71 -9.30 19.16
N ASN A 242 -25.15 -10.42 18.74
CA ASN A 242 -25.77 -11.30 17.75
C ASN A 242 -26.01 -12.68 18.39
N THR A 243 -27.25 -13.16 18.36
CA THR A 243 -27.63 -14.44 18.96
C THR A 243 -28.50 -15.25 18.03
N LEU A 244 -28.16 -16.52 17.85
CA LEU A 244 -28.92 -17.50 17.09
C LEU A 244 -29.54 -18.53 18.03
N TYR A 245 -30.84 -18.72 17.92
CA TYR A 245 -31.63 -19.70 18.66
C TYR A 245 -32.12 -20.81 17.73
N SER A 246 -32.23 -22.03 18.24
CA SER A 246 -33.03 -23.08 17.60
C SER A 246 -34.53 -22.80 17.78
N GLY A 247 -35.33 -23.11 16.76
CA GLY A 247 -36.78 -22.93 16.76
C GLY A 247 -37.27 -21.57 16.24
N ALA A 248 -38.59 -21.46 16.07
CA ALA A 248 -39.30 -20.28 15.61
C ALA A 248 -39.60 -19.30 16.77
N GLY A 249 -38.54 -18.84 17.43
CA GLY A 249 -38.55 -17.85 18.50
C GLY A 249 -37.29 -17.90 19.36
N THR A 250 -37.23 -17.03 20.37
CA THR A 250 -36.09 -16.91 21.30
C THR A 250 -36.14 -17.89 22.49
N GLY A 251 -37.15 -18.76 22.55
CA GLY A 251 -37.35 -19.74 23.63
C GLY A 251 -36.57 -21.05 23.48
N GLY A 252 -35.94 -21.31 22.33
CA GLY A 252 -35.13 -22.51 22.11
C GLY A 252 -33.69 -22.38 22.59
N THR A 253 -32.85 -23.34 22.21
CA THR A 253 -31.44 -23.37 22.65
C THR A 253 -30.61 -22.33 21.91
N VAL A 254 -29.76 -21.59 22.63
CA VAL A 254 -28.77 -20.70 22.02
C VAL A 254 -27.73 -21.54 21.27
N VAL A 255 -27.71 -21.40 19.95
CA VAL A 255 -26.75 -22.05 19.04
C VAL A 255 -25.46 -21.25 18.98
N ALA A 256 -25.54 -19.92 18.96
CA ALA A 256 -24.39 -19.01 19.04
C ALA A 256 -24.81 -17.69 19.70
N SER A 257 -23.96 -17.11 20.55
CA SER A 257 -24.17 -15.77 21.10
C SER A 257 -22.83 -15.11 21.36
N TYR A 258 -22.67 -13.88 20.87
CA TYR A 258 -21.48 -13.06 21.10
C TYR A 258 -21.84 -11.59 20.96
N GLY A 259 -21.05 -10.73 21.57
CA GLY A 259 -21.28 -9.29 21.59
C GLY A 259 -20.03 -8.49 21.88
N GLY A 260 -20.11 -7.18 21.63
CA GLY A 260 -19.06 -6.23 21.99
C GLY A 260 -19.58 -4.80 21.97
N ILE A 261 -18.67 -3.85 22.17
CA ILE A 261 -19.00 -2.45 22.31
C ILE A 261 -18.31 -1.65 21.19
N ALA A 262 -19.10 -1.01 20.35
CA ALA A 262 -18.60 -0.05 19.36
C ALA A 262 -18.40 1.31 20.05
N THR A 263 -17.16 1.82 20.04
CA THR A 263 -16.78 3.14 20.58
C THR A 263 -15.82 3.86 19.65
N ASN A 264 -15.63 5.17 19.85
CA ASN A 264 -14.61 5.97 19.15
C ASN A 264 -14.68 5.76 17.62
N THR A 265 -13.59 5.29 17.01
CA THR A 265 -13.48 5.04 15.56
C THR A 265 -14.38 3.92 15.03
N THR A 266 -14.91 3.06 15.91
CA THR A 266 -15.89 2.02 15.53
C THR A 266 -17.34 2.47 15.67
N PHE A 267 -17.60 3.65 16.25
CA PHE A 267 -18.93 4.25 16.27
C PHE A 267 -19.19 4.94 14.92
N LEU A 268 -20.07 4.36 14.09
CA LEU A 268 -20.40 4.87 12.76
C LEU A 268 -21.72 5.65 12.74
N THR A 269 -22.74 5.16 13.44
CA THR A 269 -24.07 5.78 13.45
C THR A 269 -24.87 5.30 14.65
N GLY A 270 -25.73 6.18 15.19
CA GLY A 270 -26.76 5.82 16.16
C GLY A 270 -28.17 5.76 15.57
N GLY A 271 -28.32 5.93 14.24
CA GLY A 271 -29.62 5.96 13.56
C GLY A 271 -29.77 4.84 12.54
N PHE A 272 -30.91 4.16 12.50
CA PHE A 272 -31.12 2.97 11.67
C PHE A 272 -32.45 3.03 10.92
N ASN A 273 -32.45 2.73 9.62
CA ASN A 273 -33.67 2.55 8.82
C ASN A 273 -33.56 1.47 7.73
N GLY A 274 -32.39 0.83 7.58
CA GLY A 274 -32.17 -0.29 6.70
C GLY A 274 -31.71 -1.53 7.46
N PHE A 275 -32.02 -2.71 6.91
CA PHE A 275 -31.49 -3.98 7.39
C PHE A 275 -30.95 -4.82 6.23
N GLY A 276 -30.11 -5.79 6.57
CA GLY A 276 -29.68 -6.84 5.66
C GLY A 276 -29.55 -8.17 6.37
N PHE A 277 -29.77 -9.27 5.65
CA PHE A 277 -29.50 -10.63 6.12
C PHE A 277 -29.18 -11.54 4.95
N GLY A 278 -28.40 -12.60 5.18
CA GLY A 278 -27.97 -13.47 4.09
C GLY A 278 -26.95 -14.51 4.53
N TYR A 279 -26.42 -15.24 3.55
CA TYR A 279 -25.41 -16.27 3.81
C TYR A 279 -24.39 -16.39 2.69
N GLN A 280 -23.20 -16.86 3.08
CA GLN A 280 -22.22 -17.46 2.19
C GLN A 280 -22.24 -18.98 2.40
N SER A 281 -22.57 -19.73 1.37
CA SER A 281 -22.44 -21.20 1.38
C SER A 281 -21.12 -21.60 0.72
N LYS A 282 -20.34 -22.45 1.40
CA LYS A 282 -19.17 -23.15 0.82
C LYS A 282 -19.41 -24.66 0.71
N VAL A 283 -20.68 -25.06 0.72
CA VAL A 283 -21.09 -26.47 0.70
C VAL A 283 -20.99 -26.98 -0.72
N SER A 284 -20.08 -27.91 -0.98
CA SER A 284 -19.92 -28.52 -2.30
C SER A 284 -20.98 -29.60 -2.54
N GLY A 285 -21.69 -29.52 -3.67
CA GLY A 285 -22.53 -30.62 -4.16
C GLY A 285 -24.02 -30.59 -3.77
N SER A 286 -24.47 -29.59 -3.01
CA SER A 286 -25.88 -29.40 -2.64
C SER A 286 -26.34 -27.97 -2.89
N ALA A 287 -27.61 -27.78 -3.23
CA ALA A 287 -28.22 -26.44 -3.20
C ALA A 287 -28.27 -25.92 -1.76
N SER A 288 -28.26 -24.60 -1.61
CA SER A 288 -28.40 -23.95 -0.30
C SER A 288 -29.62 -23.06 -0.32
N THR A 289 -30.65 -23.37 0.50
CA THR A 289 -31.95 -22.69 0.44
C THR A 289 -32.46 -22.36 1.85
N ILE A 290 -33.02 -21.16 2.02
CA ILE A 290 -33.66 -20.67 3.23
C ILE A 290 -35.10 -20.25 2.91
N ASP A 291 -36.00 -20.54 3.81
CA ASP A 291 -37.36 -20.00 3.86
C ASP A 291 -37.46 -19.09 5.10
N VAL A 292 -37.66 -17.79 4.91
CA VAL A 292 -37.83 -16.83 6.01
C VAL A 292 -39.32 -16.64 6.27
N SER A 293 -39.77 -16.92 7.49
CA SER A 293 -41.18 -16.81 7.86
C SER A 293 -41.55 -15.45 8.44
N SER A 294 -40.59 -14.74 9.04
CA SER A 294 -40.82 -13.38 9.53
C SER A 294 -39.54 -12.55 9.68
N VAL A 295 -39.68 -11.24 9.45
CA VAL A 295 -38.69 -10.20 9.73
C VAL A 295 -39.32 -9.17 10.66
N GLU A 296 -38.72 -8.91 11.82
CA GLU A 296 -39.19 -7.88 12.75
C GLU A 296 -38.06 -6.93 13.13
N VAL A 297 -38.36 -5.63 13.16
CA VAL A 297 -37.53 -4.60 13.78
C VAL A 297 -38.32 -3.95 14.91
N SER A 298 -37.82 -4.08 16.13
CA SER A 298 -38.46 -3.56 17.35
C SER A 298 -37.45 -2.94 18.29
N GLY A 299 -37.89 -2.16 19.28
CA GLY A 299 -36.99 -1.57 20.26
C GLY A 299 -37.66 -0.57 21.18
N SER A 300 -36.87 0.05 22.06
CA SER A 300 -37.30 1.17 22.91
C SER A 300 -36.40 2.35 22.62
N VAL A 301 -36.96 3.45 22.13
CA VAL A 301 -36.19 4.66 21.81
C VAL A 301 -36.80 5.88 22.47
N THR A 302 -35.93 6.76 22.96
CA THR A 302 -36.37 8.00 23.58
C THR A 302 -36.86 8.97 22.49
N PRO A 303 -38.06 9.56 22.63
CA PRO A 303 -38.58 10.53 21.67
C PRO A 303 -37.73 11.82 21.62
N ILE A 304 -37.34 12.25 20.41
CA ILE A 304 -36.69 13.54 20.19
C ILE A 304 -37.73 14.65 20.34
N SER A 305 -37.59 15.51 21.34
CA SER A 305 -38.61 16.49 21.72
C SER A 305 -38.22 17.97 21.52
N GLY A 306 -37.01 18.27 21.04
CA GLY A 306 -36.57 19.65 20.81
C GLY A 306 -35.21 19.81 20.11
N PRO A 307 -34.81 21.05 19.80
CA PRO A 307 -33.53 21.34 19.13
C PRO A 307 -32.31 21.13 20.01
N PRO A 308 -31.10 21.02 19.41
CA PRO A 308 -29.85 21.01 20.16
C PRO A 308 -29.75 22.20 21.11
N THR A 309 -29.19 21.96 22.28
CA THR A 309 -28.89 23.00 23.28
C THR A 309 -27.45 23.47 23.08
N ILE A 310 -27.22 24.79 23.09
CA ILE A 310 -25.87 25.35 23.09
C ILE A 310 -25.42 25.48 24.55
N ASP A 311 -24.42 24.69 24.93
CA ASP A 311 -23.86 24.64 26.29
C ASP A 311 -22.79 25.71 26.50
N GLN A 312 -22.09 26.09 25.43
CA GLN A 312 -21.10 27.16 25.41
C GLN A 312 -21.26 27.98 24.13
N GLN A 313 -21.63 29.24 24.30
CA GLN A 313 -21.67 30.20 23.19
C GLN A 313 -20.25 30.48 22.67
N PRO A 314 -20.11 30.87 21.39
CA PRO A 314 -18.91 31.54 20.92
C PRO A 314 -18.65 32.81 21.76
N VAL A 315 -17.46 33.39 21.63
CA VAL A 315 -17.10 34.63 22.31
C VAL A 315 -16.51 35.60 21.31
N ASP A 316 -16.54 36.90 21.65
CA ASP A 316 -15.89 37.92 20.83
C ASP A 316 -14.38 37.65 20.74
N VAL A 317 -13.82 37.80 19.54
CA VAL A 317 -12.42 37.52 19.24
C VAL A 317 -11.69 38.82 18.94
N THR A 318 -10.54 39.01 19.57
CA THR A 318 -9.57 40.06 19.20
C THR A 318 -8.29 39.41 18.71
N VAL A 319 -7.81 39.83 17.53
CA VAL A 319 -6.58 39.30 16.92
C VAL A 319 -5.85 40.42 16.16
N PRO A 320 -4.51 40.43 16.08
CA PRO A 320 -3.78 41.35 15.21
C PRO A 320 -4.12 41.11 13.73
N ASN A 321 -4.06 42.16 12.90
CA ASN A 321 -4.18 42.01 11.45
C ASN A 321 -3.09 41.05 10.93
N GLY A 322 -3.50 40.04 10.15
CA GLY A 322 -2.61 38.97 9.68
C GLY A 322 -2.43 37.80 10.67
N GLY A 323 -2.90 37.93 11.92
CA GLY A 323 -2.87 36.85 12.91
C GLY A 323 -3.88 35.74 12.62
N SER A 324 -3.83 34.65 13.38
CA SER A 324 -4.80 33.55 13.29
C SER A 324 -5.60 33.40 14.58
N CYS A 325 -6.89 33.12 14.46
CA CYS A 325 -7.82 33.00 15.58
C CYS A 325 -8.91 31.96 15.29
N TYR A 326 -9.75 31.67 16.29
CA TYR A 326 -10.90 30.80 16.12
C TYR A 326 -12.15 31.28 16.89
N PHE A 327 -13.30 30.85 16.42
CA PHE A 327 -14.55 30.80 17.19
C PHE A 327 -14.90 29.34 17.47
N SER A 328 -15.42 29.04 18.65
CA SER A 328 -15.87 27.70 19.02
C SER A 328 -17.27 27.71 19.62
N VAL A 329 -18.01 26.64 19.43
CA VAL A 329 -19.29 26.38 20.10
C VAL A 329 -19.24 25.01 20.77
N ALA A 330 -19.81 24.87 21.97
CA ALA A 330 -20.15 23.57 22.53
C ALA A 330 -21.67 23.45 22.56
N ALA A 331 -22.18 22.34 22.05
CA ALA A 331 -23.61 22.07 22.01
C ALA A 331 -23.86 20.60 22.33
N THR A 332 -25.02 20.31 22.91
CA THR A 332 -25.54 18.98 23.19
C THR A 332 -26.81 18.78 22.39
N GLY A 333 -26.85 17.70 21.61
CA GLY A 333 -27.99 17.36 20.77
C GLY A 333 -27.67 16.12 19.94
N PHE A 334 -28.69 15.57 19.29
CA PHE A 334 -28.56 14.32 18.54
C PHE A 334 -28.20 14.60 17.08
N SER A 335 -27.25 13.87 16.52
CA SER A 335 -26.83 13.96 15.11
C SER A 335 -26.51 15.39 14.65
N MET A 336 -25.74 16.12 15.45
CA MET A 336 -25.48 17.53 15.21
C MET A 336 -24.63 17.78 13.96
N THR A 337 -25.03 18.78 13.19
CA THR A 337 -24.23 19.40 12.12
C THR A 337 -24.12 20.89 12.38
N TYR A 338 -23.06 21.50 11.85
CA TYR A 338 -22.74 22.91 12.07
C TYR A 338 -22.70 23.65 10.74
N GLN A 339 -23.15 24.90 10.74
CA GLN A 339 -22.94 25.84 9.66
C GLN A 339 -22.61 27.20 10.26
N TRP A 340 -21.39 27.68 10.05
CA TRP A 340 -20.99 29.03 10.44
C TRP A 340 -21.49 30.05 9.43
N HIS A 341 -21.86 31.22 9.94
CA HIS A 341 -22.37 32.35 9.17
C HIS A 341 -21.60 33.61 9.53
N ARG A 342 -21.53 34.55 8.59
CA ARG A 342 -21.12 35.94 8.81
C ARG A 342 -22.03 36.84 8.02
N ASN A 343 -22.52 37.93 8.63
CA ASN A 343 -23.42 38.87 7.96
C ASN A 343 -24.62 38.17 7.27
N GLY A 344 -25.22 37.21 7.99
CA GLY A 344 -26.35 36.42 7.48
C GLY A 344 -26.04 35.43 6.35
N THR A 345 -24.79 35.31 5.91
CA THR A 345 -24.36 34.45 4.79
C THR A 345 -23.58 33.24 5.30
N ASN A 346 -23.80 32.06 4.71
CA ASN A 346 -23.03 30.85 5.02
C ASN A 346 -21.55 31.05 4.68
N LEU A 347 -20.68 30.74 5.64
CA LEU A 347 -19.25 30.62 5.38
C LEU A 347 -18.96 29.27 4.71
N LEU A 348 -17.95 29.27 3.84
CA LEU A 348 -17.45 28.10 3.14
C LEU A 348 -15.98 27.91 3.50
N ASN A 349 -15.52 26.66 3.56
CA ASN A 349 -14.10 26.37 3.71
C ASN A 349 -13.35 26.80 2.44
N GLY A 350 -12.21 27.47 2.62
CA GLY A 350 -11.38 27.99 1.52
C GLY A 350 -10.80 29.37 1.84
N GLY A 351 -9.72 29.73 1.14
CA GLY A 351 -8.99 30.97 1.43
C GLY A 351 -8.44 30.96 2.86
N ASN A 352 -8.83 31.94 3.67
CA ASN A 352 -8.44 32.07 5.08
C ASN A 352 -9.43 31.43 6.07
N ILE A 353 -10.53 30.83 5.61
CA ILE A 353 -11.55 30.22 6.45
C ILE A 353 -11.44 28.70 6.41
N SER A 354 -11.45 28.06 7.60
CA SER A 354 -11.57 26.61 7.75
C SER A 354 -12.45 26.23 8.93
N GLY A 355 -13.07 25.05 8.91
CA GLY A 355 -14.01 24.63 9.96
C GLY A 355 -15.41 25.26 9.85
N ALA A 356 -15.80 25.77 8.68
CA ALA A 356 -17.12 26.39 8.49
C ALA A 356 -18.31 25.45 8.75
N ASN A 357 -18.07 24.13 8.79
CA ASN A 357 -19.05 23.10 9.09
C ASN A 357 -18.70 22.26 10.33
N SER A 358 -17.84 22.76 11.21
CA SER A 358 -17.47 22.09 12.46
C SER A 358 -17.85 22.95 13.69
N SER A 359 -17.64 22.41 14.88
CA SER A 359 -17.78 23.15 16.14
C SER A 359 -16.73 24.26 16.33
N GLN A 360 -15.70 24.35 15.46
CA GLN A 360 -14.63 25.33 15.55
C GLN A 360 -14.33 25.95 14.18
N LEU A 361 -14.62 27.24 14.02
CA LEU A 361 -14.26 28.05 12.86
C LEU A 361 -12.88 28.68 13.08
N VAL A 362 -11.93 28.45 12.17
CA VAL A 362 -10.60 29.06 12.19
C VAL A 362 -10.49 30.09 11.07
N ILE A 363 -9.91 31.25 11.40
CA ILE A 363 -9.64 32.36 10.48
C ILE A 363 -8.13 32.61 10.48
N SER A 364 -7.45 32.26 9.39
CA SER A 364 -5.99 32.27 9.26
C SER A 364 -5.53 32.56 7.82
N PRO A 365 -4.95 33.74 7.53
CA PRO A 365 -4.85 34.92 8.39
C PRO A 365 -6.17 35.70 8.46
N ALA A 366 -6.43 36.39 9.58
CA ALA A 366 -7.50 37.36 9.72
C ALA A 366 -7.14 38.68 9.02
N GLY A 367 -7.98 39.12 8.10
CA GLY A 367 -7.82 40.36 7.34
C GLY A 367 -8.96 41.37 7.61
N ALA A 368 -8.84 42.58 7.04
CA ALA A 368 -9.81 43.65 7.28
C ALA A 368 -11.25 43.28 6.88
N GLY A 369 -11.42 42.38 5.91
CA GLY A 369 -12.74 41.85 5.51
C GLY A 369 -13.36 40.86 6.49
N ASP A 370 -12.61 40.41 7.50
CA ASP A 370 -13.10 39.49 8.53
C ASP A 370 -13.57 40.21 9.80
N VAL A 371 -13.23 41.49 9.94
CA VAL A 371 -13.64 42.33 11.05
C VAL A 371 -15.12 42.67 10.92
N CYS A 372 -15.87 42.41 11.99
CA CYS A 372 -17.30 42.66 12.04
C CYS A 372 -17.76 42.88 13.47
N SER A 373 -18.78 43.72 13.64
CA SER A 373 -19.38 44.03 14.95
C SER A 373 -20.91 43.98 14.87
N GLY A 374 -21.54 43.74 16.02
CA GLY A 374 -23.00 43.71 16.14
C GLY A 374 -23.65 42.62 15.27
N ALA A 375 -24.80 42.94 14.66
CA ALA A 375 -25.63 42.00 13.89
C ALA A 375 -24.92 41.38 12.66
N ASN A 376 -23.78 41.91 12.24
CA ASN A 376 -23.02 41.41 11.10
C ASN A 376 -21.96 40.36 11.50
N GLY A 377 -21.89 40.00 12.78
CA GLY A 377 -20.91 39.10 13.37
C GLY A 377 -21.00 37.63 12.93
N TYR A 378 -20.18 36.80 13.58
CA TYR A 378 -20.14 35.37 13.41
C TYR A 378 -21.15 34.68 14.31
N TYR A 379 -21.87 33.70 13.78
CA TYR A 379 -22.71 32.79 14.55
C TYR A 379 -22.76 31.43 13.86
N VAL A 380 -23.18 30.41 14.59
CA VAL A 380 -23.30 29.04 14.06
C VAL A 380 -24.70 28.51 14.27
N THR A 381 -25.25 27.92 13.21
CA THR A 381 -26.47 27.13 13.28
C THR A 381 -26.09 25.70 13.62
N VAL A 382 -26.58 25.18 14.75
CA VAL A 382 -26.42 23.78 15.15
C VAL A 382 -27.72 23.05 14.83
N THR A 383 -27.68 22.13 13.88
CA THR A 383 -28.85 21.36 13.45
C THR A 383 -28.75 19.94 13.97
N GLY A 384 -29.77 19.50 14.72
CA GLY A 384 -29.86 18.13 15.22
C GLY A 384 -30.72 17.23 14.34
N ALA A 385 -31.03 16.04 14.82
CA ALA A 385 -31.94 15.10 14.17
C ALA A 385 -33.36 15.69 14.00
N GLY A 386 -33.99 15.43 12.85
CA GLY A 386 -35.28 16.01 12.48
C GLY A 386 -35.18 17.47 11.97
N PRO A 387 -36.24 18.28 12.07
CA PRO A 387 -36.25 19.67 11.60
C PRO A 387 -35.68 20.66 12.62
N PHE A 388 -34.97 20.18 13.65
CA PHE A 388 -34.64 21.00 14.80
C PHE A 388 -33.24 21.62 14.71
N SER A 389 -33.17 22.94 14.85
CA SER A 389 -31.91 23.69 14.87
C SER A 389 -31.94 24.81 15.91
N THR A 390 -30.78 25.15 16.46
CA THR A 390 -30.56 26.29 17.34
C THR A 390 -29.41 27.12 16.80
N ASN A 391 -29.58 28.45 16.76
CA ASN A 391 -28.50 29.38 16.42
C ASN A 391 -27.78 29.82 17.69
N SER A 392 -26.46 29.99 17.61
CA SER A 392 -25.68 30.67 18.64
C SER A 392 -25.99 32.17 18.69
N GLU A 393 -25.51 32.81 19.74
CA GLU A 393 -25.38 34.26 19.77
C GLU A 393 -24.38 34.73 18.69
N ILE A 394 -24.51 36.00 18.29
CA ILE A 394 -23.67 36.64 17.28
C ILE A 394 -22.47 37.31 17.97
N HIS A 395 -21.26 36.96 17.56
CA HIS A 395 -20.01 37.45 18.12
C HIS A 395 -19.14 38.19 17.12
N SER A 396 -18.37 39.15 17.62
CA SER A 396 -17.53 40.05 16.83
C SER A 396 -16.11 39.50 16.64
N LEU A 397 -15.49 39.90 15.53
CA LEU A 397 -14.05 39.84 15.35
C LEU A 397 -13.54 41.27 15.24
N ALA A 398 -12.61 41.66 16.12
CA ALA A 398 -11.97 42.96 16.12
C ALA A 398 -10.44 42.84 15.99
N PHE A 399 -9.81 43.90 15.49
CA PHE A 399 -8.36 43.98 15.49
C PHE A 399 -7.81 44.52 16.80
N GLY A 400 -6.77 43.84 17.29
CA GLY A 400 -5.97 44.25 18.44
C GLY A 400 -4.49 44.44 18.10
N THR A 401 -3.70 44.73 19.13
CA THR A 401 -2.24 44.88 19.01
C THR A 401 -1.56 43.66 19.62
N ALA A 402 -0.68 43.01 18.84
CA ALA A 402 0.16 41.92 19.32
C ALA A 402 1.10 42.41 20.43
N LYS A 403 1.28 41.62 21.47
CA LYS A 403 2.24 41.84 22.54
C LYS A 403 3.40 40.87 22.44
N ASN A 404 4.52 41.26 23.05
CA ASN A 404 5.62 40.35 23.35
C ASN A 404 5.49 39.97 24.83
N LEU A 405 5.16 38.71 25.08
CA LEU A 405 4.89 38.17 26.40
C LEU A 405 6.02 37.25 26.85
N ILE A 406 6.41 37.34 28.11
CA ILE A 406 7.40 36.47 28.75
C ILE A 406 6.70 35.67 29.84
N TYR A 407 6.88 34.36 29.91
CA TYR A 407 6.23 33.54 30.92
C TYR A 407 6.67 33.97 32.32
N SER A 408 5.71 34.20 33.22
CA SER A 408 5.95 34.72 34.58
C SER A 408 6.43 33.68 35.59
N GLY A 409 6.45 32.40 35.19
CA GLY A 409 6.81 31.28 36.06
C GLY A 409 5.66 30.63 36.81
N SER A 410 4.41 31.05 36.56
CA SER A 410 3.24 30.41 37.14
C SER A 410 1.98 30.51 36.26
N GLY A 411 1.08 29.55 36.43
CA GLY A 411 -0.22 29.47 35.75
C GLY A 411 -0.17 28.86 34.34
N ALA A 412 -1.32 28.82 33.67
CA ALA A 412 -1.48 28.15 32.39
C ALA A 412 -1.19 29.07 31.20
N TRP A 413 -0.70 28.48 30.10
CA TRP A 413 -0.85 29.09 28.78
C TRP A 413 -2.26 28.80 28.27
N ASP A 414 -3.15 29.76 28.45
CA ASP A 414 -4.53 29.71 28.00
C ASP A 414 -4.93 31.05 27.35
N LEU A 415 -6.03 31.04 26.61
CA LEU A 415 -6.52 32.23 25.92
C LEU A 415 -7.31 33.10 26.88
N ASN A 416 -6.86 34.35 27.07
CA ASN A 416 -7.59 35.41 27.78
C ASN A 416 -8.03 35.10 29.22
N ASN A 417 -7.35 34.19 29.91
CA ASN A 417 -7.79 33.74 31.23
C ASN A 417 -6.72 33.93 32.32
N SER A 418 -5.60 33.20 32.24
CA SER A 418 -4.57 33.21 33.27
C SER A 418 -3.62 34.40 33.11
N PRO A 419 -3.36 35.20 34.18
CA PRO A 419 -2.39 36.29 34.17
C PRO A 419 -0.94 35.78 34.28
N SER A 420 -0.59 34.81 33.43
CA SER A 420 0.66 34.04 33.47
C SER A 420 1.84 34.71 32.78
N TRP A 421 1.68 35.96 32.32
CA TRP A 421 2.65 36.62 31.47
C TRP A 421 3.15 37.96 32.03
N LEU A 422 4.41 38.22 31.78
CA LEU A 422 5.05 39.52 31.88
C LEU A 422 5.03 40.20 30.51
N ASN A 423 5.04 41.53 30.47
CA ASN A 423 5.32 42.26 29.23
C ASN A 423 6.85 42.37 28.98
N GLY A 424 7.24 42.99 27.85
CA GLY A 424 8.65 43.23 27.51
C GLY A 424 9.43 44.13 28.49
N SER A 425 8.76 44.77 29.45
CA SER A 425 9.39 45.51 30.56
C SER A 425 9.33 44.73 31.88
N LEU A 426 9.09 43.41 31.83
CA LEU A 426 8.98 42.49 32.97
C LEU A 426 7.87 42.83 33.98
N THR A 427 6.86 43.59 33.56
CA THR A 427 5.69 43.88 34.40
C THR A 427 4.71 42.70 34.38
N PRO A 428 4.28 42.15 35.54
CA PRO A 428 3.37 41.00 35.59
C PRO A 428 1.90 41.37 35.35
N GLY A 429 1.06 40.34 35.19
CA GLY A 429 -0.40 40.47 35.15
C GLY A 429 -1.03 40.44 33.75
N PHE A 430 -0.26 40.05 32.72
CA PHE A 430 -0.75 39.98 31.35
C PHE A 430 -1.35 38.59 31.04
N THR A 431 -2.38 38.57 30.21
CA THR A 431 -2.98 37.36 29.64
C THR A 431 -2.56 37.21 28.18
N PHE A 432 -2.49 35.96 27.70
CA PHE A 432 -2.19 35.65 26.30
C PHE A 432 -3.41 35.88 25.40
N ASN A 433 -3.19 36.53 24.27
CA ASN A 433 -4.14 36.68 23.17
C ASN A 433 -3.60 36.05 21.87
N PHE A 434 -4.50 35.80 20.92
CA PHE A 434 -4.09 35.36 19.59
C PHE A 434 -3.10 36.34 18.94
N GLY A 435 -2.08 35.80 18.29
CA GLY A 435 -1.05 36.60 17.61
C GLY A 435 -0.02 37.25 18.54
N ASP A 436 -0.11 37.06 19.86
CA ASP A 436 0.97 37.45 20.76
C ASP A 436 2.19 36.55 20.52
N ALA A 437 3.39 37.14 20.60
CA ALA A 437 4.63 36.39 20.67
C ALA A 437 4.90 36.00 22.13
N VAL A 438 5.31 34.76 22.35
CA VAL A 438 5.57 34.24 23.70
C VAL A 438 7.02 33.77 23.86
N THR A 439 7.63 34.10 24.99
CA THR A 439 9.00 33.72 25.35
C THR A 439 9.01 32.97 26.68
N PHE A 440 9.68 31.83 26.70
CA PHE A 440 10.02 31.08 27.91
C PHE A 440 11.53 31.23 28.14
N ASP A 441 11.92 32.00 29.15
CA ASP A 441 13.31 32.28 29.50
C ASP A 441 13.55 32.17 31.02
N ASP A 442 14.67 32.67 31.52
CA ASP A 442 15.01 32.60 32.95
C ASP A 442 14.12 33.46 33.87
N ASN A 443 13.32 34.39 33.32
CA ASN A 443 12.34 35.13 34.12
C ASN A 443 11.19 34.24 34.60
N GLY A 444 10.90 33.15 33.90
CA GLY A 444 9.84 32.22 34.25
C GLY A 444 10.28 31.07 35.17
N ALA A 445 11.53 31.03 35.64
CA ALA A 445 12.05 30.04 36.59
C ALA A 445 11.90 28.53 36.21
N GLY A 446 11.44 28.23 34.99
CA GLY A 446 11.24 26.86 34.50
C GLY A 446 10.01 26.16 35.08
N GLY A 447 9.97 24.84 34.90
CA GLY A 447 8.90 23.97 35.39
C GLY A 447 7.90 23.55 34.31
N THR A 448 6.74 23.07 34.76
CA THR A 448 5.67 22.61 33.87
C THR A 448 4.76 23.77 33.49
N VAL A 449 4.52 23.94 32.19
CA VAL A 449 3.59 24.92 31.62
C VAL A 449 2.37 24.17 31.09
N PRO A 450 1.20 24.26 31.77
CA PRO A 450 -0.04 23.67 31.27
C PRO A 450 -0.59 24.51 30.11
N LEU A 451 -0.76 23.89 28.94
CA LEU A 451 -1.49 24.46 27.82
C LEU A 451 -2.97 24.05 27.96
N SER A 452 -3.87 25.03 27.84
CA SER A 452 -5.32 24.80 27.83
C SER A 452 -5.94 25.53 26.63
N GLY A 453 -6.63 24.78 25.77
CA GLY A 453 -7.21 25.27 24.52
C GLY A 453 -6.54 24.64 23.28
N SER A 454 -7.36 24.15 22.36
CA SER A 454 -6.93 23.40 21.17
C SER A 454 -6.23 24.25 20.11
N TYR A 455 -6.25 25.58 20.24
CA TYR A 455 -5.74 26.49 19.21
C TYR A 455 -5.09 27.74 19.82
N LEU A 456 -3.98 27.58 20.54
CA LEU A 456 -3.21 28.69 21.10
C LEU A 456 -2.31 29.29 20.02
N SER A 457 -2.87 30.16 19.19
CA SER A 457 -2.17 30.72 18.02
C SER A 457 -1.24 31.88 18.36
N ALA A 458 -0.08 31.59 18.95
CA ALA A 458 1.00 32.56 19.08
C ALA A 458 1.62 32.89 17.71
N SER A 459 2.09 34.12 17.52
CA SER A 459 2.83 34.48 16.29
C SER A 459 4.21 33.83 16.24
N SER A 460 4.80 33.58 17.41
CA SER A 460 6.07 32.88 17.60
C SER A 460 6.20 32.42 19.04
N VAL A 461 6.85 31.27 19.24
CA VAL A 461 7.28 30.78 20.54
C VAL A 461 8.80 30.76 20.56
N THR A 462 9.41 31.43 21.54
CA THR A 462 10.86 31.37 21.79
C THR A 462 11.12 30.70 23.12
N VAL A 463 12.04 29.73 23.17
CA VAL A 463 12.52 29.12 24.41
C VAL A 463 14.01 29.34 24.50
N SER A 464 14.44 30.10 25.51
CA SER A 464 15.81 30.57 25.71
C SER A 464 16.23 30.47 27.19
N GLY A 465 17.47 30.84 27.51
CA GLY A 465 17.97 30.82 28.90
C GLY A 465 18.38 29.43 29.38
N SER A 466 18.49 29.29 30.71
CA SER A 466 19.01 28.12 31.43
C SER A 466 17.95 27.37 32.26
N SER A 467 16.69 27.80 32.18
CA SER A 467 15.56 27.18 32.86
C SER A 467 14.97 26.01 32.06
N ILE A 468 14.65 24.90 32.74
CA ILE A 468 14.04 23.71 32.12
C ILE A 468 12.54 23.92 32.00
N TYR A 469 11.98 23.76 30.80
CA TYR A 469 10.54 23.86 30.57
C TYR A 469 9.92 22.53 30.11
N THR A 470 8.74 22.22 30.64
CA THR A 470 7.91 21.09 30.19
C THR A 470 6.55 21.60 29.76
N LEU A 471 6.26 21.60 28.46
CA LEU A 471 4.93 21.90 27.93
C LEU A 471 4.05 20.66 28.09
N SER A 472 2.91 20.81 28.77
CA SER A 472 1.95 19.71 29.00
C SER A 472 0.49 20.21 28.97
N GLY A 473 -0.47 19.37 29.34
CA GLY A 473 -1.90 19.72 29.35
C GLY A 473 -2.65 19.26 28.10
N THR A 474 -3.90 19.69 27.96
CA THR A 474 -4.81 19.29 26.88
C THR A 474 -4.78 20.24 25.68
N GLY A 475 -4.12 21.40 25.82
CA GLY A 475 -4.03 22.40 24.77
C GLY A 475 -2.96 22.12 23.71
N SER A 476 -2.93 23.00 22.71
CA SER A 476 -2.07 22.89 21.52
C SER A 476 -1.53 24.27 21.12
N PHE A 477 -0.21 24.39 20.93
CA PHE A 477 0.35 25.48 20.13
C PHE A 477 -0.04 25.23 18.66
N ALA A 478 -0.75 26.17 18.07
CA ALA A 478 -1.40 26.02 16.77
C ALA A 478 -1.22 27.24 15.88
N GLY A 479 -1.67 27.16 14.63
CA GLY A 479 -1.66 28.29 13.71
C GLY A 479 -0.30 28.54 13.03
N PRO A 480 -0.11 29.69 12.37
CA PRO A 480 1.05 29.91 11.50
C PRO A 480 2.36 30.21 12.24
N GLY A 481 2.35 30.30 13.58
CA GLY A 481 3.53 30.63 14.36
C GLY A 481 4.64 29.57 14.28
N SER A 482 5.86 30.00 14.58
CA SER A 482 7.05 29.14 14.62
C SER A 482 7.57 28.94 16.05
N LEU A 483 8.25 27.81 16.30
CA LEU A 483 9.02 27.56 17.53
C LEU A 483 10.51 27.78 17.28
N LEU A 484 11.16 28.65 18.07
CA LEU A 484 12.61 28.79 18.16
C LEU A 484 13.10 28.28 19.52
N TYR A 485 13.91 27.24 19.51
CA TYR A 485 14.55 26.68 20.71
C TYR A 485 16.05 26.96 20.69
N ASN A 486 16.47 27.99 21.43
CA ASN A 486 17.86 28.44 21.55
C ASN A 486 18.35 28.47 23.02
N ALA A 487 17.67 27.76 23.92
CA ALA A 487 18.03 27.64 25.33
C ALA A 487 19.26 26.74 25.54
N SER A 488 19.98 26.96 26.65
CA SER A 488 21.04 26.08 27.13
C SER A 488 20.54 24.96 28.05
N ALA A 489 19.23 24.96 28.37
CA ALA A 489 18.56 23.95 29.17
C ALA A 489 17.42 23.25 28.42
N GLN A 490 17.09 22.05 28.87
CA GLN A 490 16.13 21.13 28.24
C GLN A 490 14.73 21.72 28.07
N LEU A 491 14.14 21.51 26.88
CA LEU A 491 12.71 21.69 26.61
C LEU A 491 12.05 20.32 26.41
N THR A 492 11.00 20.02 27.16
CA THR A 492 10.15 18.83 26.96
C THR A 492 8.79 19.24 26.41
N ILE A 493 8.32 18.56 25.36
CA ILE A 493 7.00 18.77 24.76
C ILE A 493 6.17 17.49 24.87
N ASN A 494 5.12 17.54 25.68
CA ASN A 494 4.16 16.44 25.87
C ASN A 494 2.83 16.68 25.14
N ASN A 495 2.56 17.91 24.68
CA ASN A 495 1.37 18.25 23.91
C ASN A 495 1.48 17.78 22.46
N ALA A 496 0.33 17.49 21.85
CA ALA A 496 0.22 17.47 20.40
C ALA A 496 0.03 18.92 19.90
N ASN A 497 0.87 19.34 18.98
CA ASN A 497 0.88 20.69 18.45
C ASN A 497 0.52 20.69 16.95
N SER A 498 -0.06 21.78 16.48
CA SER A 498 -0.58 21.91 15.11
C SER A 498 -0.09 23.19 14.41
N TYR A 499 0.95 23.83 14.95
CA TYR A 499 1.53 25.01 14.32
C TYR A 499 2.25 24.68 13.01
N THR A 500 2.19 25.59 12.05
CA THR A 500 2.68 25.38 10.68
C THR A 500 3.91 26.21 10.35
N GLY A 501 4.33 27.16 11.20
CA GLY A 501 5.48 28.02 10.96
C GLY A 501 6.84 27.31 11.08
N GLY A 502 6.85 26.09 11.61
CA GLY A 502 8.04 25.25 11.74
C GLY A 502 8.77 25.40 13.07
N THR A 503 9.74 24.52 13.27
CA THR A 503 10.60 24.44 14.46
C THR A 503 12.04 24.69 14.08
N ILE A 504 12.73 25.58 14.80
CA ILE A 504 14.17 25.83 14.66
C ILE A 504 14.86 25.47 15.97
N ILE A 505 15.77 24.51 15.92
CA ILE A 505 16.61 24.09 17.06
C ILE A 505 17.98 24.71 16.87
N SER A 506 18.28 25.75 17.64
CA SER A 506 19.48 26.59 17.49
C SER A 506 20.25 26.71 18.81
N ASN A 507 20.48 25.57 19.46
CA ASN A 507 21.35 25.46 20.63
C ASN A 507 22.30 24.26 20.47
N ALA A 508 23.43 24.28 21.18
CA ALA A 508 24.54 23.33 20.98
C ALA A 508 24.68 22.28 22.10
N THR A 509 23.92 22.41 23.19
CA THR A 509 24.18 21.64 24.42
C THR A 509 22.93 21.05 25.06
N ALA A 510 21.74 21.45 24.64
CA ALA A 510 20.50 21.10 25.32
C ALA A 510 19.60 20.22 24.44
N ASN A 511 18.97 19.24 25.07
CA ASN A 511 18.11 18.30 24.36
C ASN A 511 16.69 18.85 24.27
N LEU A 512 16.11 18.82 23.08
CA LEU A 512 14.66 18.89 22.90
C LEU A 512 14.07 17.50 23.09
N ARG A 513 13.21 17.30 24.08
CA ARG A 513 12.58 16.01 24.37
C ARG A 513 11.14 15.97 23.90
N LEU A 514 10.81 14.97 23.10
CA LEU A 514 9.46 14.75 22.60
C LEU A 514 8.81 13.60 23.37
N GLY A 515 7.97 13.95 24.35
CA GLY A 515 7.05 13.01 24.99
C GLY A 515 5.78 12.76 24.16
N ASN A 516 5.62 13.45 23.03
CA ASN A 516 4.53 13.27 22.09
C ASN A 516 5.03 13.41 20.64
N ILE A 517 4.70 12.43 19.80
CA ILE A 517 5.19 12.38 18.41
C ILE A 517 4.65 13.51 17.52
N ASN A 518 3.56 14.17 17.93
CA ASN A 518 3.00 15.33 17.24
C ASN A 518 3.43 16.67 17.89
N GLY A 519 4.48 16.67 18.71
CA GLY A 519 4.90 17.85 19.46
C GLY A 519 5.46 19.01 18.61
N LEU A 520 5.91 18.75 17.38
CA LEU A 520 6.62 19.73 16.54
C LEU A 520 5.76 20.43 15.49
N GLY A 521 4.44 20.29 15.56
CA GLY A 521 3.55 20.86 14.56
C GLY A 521 3.69 20.14 13.21
N THR A 522 3.41 20.88 12.13
CA THR A 522 3.46 20.35 10.76
C THR A 522 4.35 21.17 9.83
N GLY A 523 4.95 22.25 10.32
CA GLY A 523 5.92 23.05 9.56
C GLY A 523 7.30 22.38 9.49
N PRO A 524 8.24 22.95 8.72
CA PRO A 524 9.59 22.42 8.61
C PRO A 524 10.32 22.36 9.97
N ILE A 525 11.16 21.35 10.17
CA ILE A 525 12.04 21.20 11.33
C ILE A 525 13.49 21.47 10.90
N THR A 526 14.09 22.53 11.43
CA THR A 526 15.46 22.94 11.12
C THR A 526 16.39 22.67 12.31
N MET A 527 17.38 21.81 12.08
CA MET A 527 18.49 21.51 12.98
C MET A 527 19.63 22.51 12.68
N ALA A 528 19.63 23.64 13.38
CA ALA A 528 20.28 24.87 12.92
C ALA A 528 21.67 25.14 13.49
N LEU A 529 22.08 24.47 14.58
CA LEU A 529 23.36 24.74 15.24
C LEU A 529 24.10 23.45 15.60
N ALA A 530 25.41 23.44 15.34
CA ALA A 530 26.29 22.32 15.65
C ALA A 530 26.21 21.92 17.12
N GLY A 531 26.10 20.62 17.38
CA GLY A 531 26.00 20.05 18.73
C GLY A 531 24.57 19.94 19.27
N GLY A 532 23.58 20.50 18.57
CA GLY A 532 22.17 20.39 18.94
C GLY A 532 21.68 18.94 19.01
N GLN A 533 20.75 18.70 19.93
CA GLN A 533 20.23 17.36 20.19
C GLN A 533 18.69 17.32 20.34
N MET A 534 18.11 16.18 19.95
CA MET A 534 16.70 15.87 20.19
C MET A 534 16.54 14.43 20.67
N ASP A 535 15.75 14.22 21.72
CA ASP A 535 15.37 12.90 22.20
C ASP A 535 13.90 12.62 21.84
N ILE A 536 13.67 11.55 21.09
CA ILE A 536 12.32 11.06 20.76
C ILE A 536 11.98 9.98 21.78
N MET A 537 11.07 10.29 22.70
CA MET A 537 10.75 9.42 23.84
C MET A 537 9.58 8.47 23.61
N VAL A 538 8.96 8.55 22.43
CA VAL A 538 7.71 7.84 22.12
C VAL A 538 7.74 7.26 20.71
N ALA A 539 7.03 6.14 20.54
CA ALA A 539 6.99 5.41 19.28
C ALA A 539 6.21 6.16 18.23
N SER A 540 6.66 6.05 16.99
CA SER A 540 5.78 6.25 15.85
C SER A 540 4.97 4.97 15.57
N SER A 541 4.08 5.03 14.58
CA SER A 541 3.33 3.87 14.10
C SER A 541 3.23 3.88 12.57
N SER A 542 2.47 2.95 11.98
CA SER A 542 2.17 3.01 10.54
C SER A 542 1.31 4.22 10.13
N THR A 543 0.61 4.86 11.07
CA THR A 543 -0.31 5.96 10.82
C THR A 543 0.07 7.26 11.53
N THR A 544 1.07 7.23 12.41
CA THR A 544 1.55 8.39 13.17
C THR A 544 3.05 8.58 12.99
N GLY A 545 3.49 9.82 12.88
CA GLY A 545 4.88 10.21 12.70
C GLY A 545 5.04 11.72 12.84
N LEU A 546 6.29 12.18 12.90
CA LEU A 546 6.60 13.59 12.98
C LEU A 546 6.44 14.24 11.61
N ASN A 547 5.69 15.34 11.52
CA ASN A 547 5.31 15.96 10.26
C ASN A 547 6.15 17.17 9.93
N GLY A 548 6.41 17.39 8.64
CA GLY A 548 7.18 18.52 8.12
C GLY A 548 8.49 18.06 7.49
N ASP A 549 9.06 18.91 6.63
CA ASP A 549 10.36 18.67 6.02
C ASP A 549 11.48 18.81 7.07
N TRP A 550 12.49 17.94 6.98
CA TRP A 550 13.59 17.83 7.95
C TRP A 550 14.85 18.41 7.35
N ILE A 551 15.35 19.50 7.95
CA ILE A 551 16.45 20.29 7.41
C ILE A 551 17.64 20.20 8.36
N VAL A 552 18.66 19.42 7.97
CA VAL A 552 19.96 19.33 8.64
C VAL A 552 20.84 20.48 8.15
N ALA A 553 20.77 21.63 8.83
CA ALA A 553 21.56 22.81 8.50
C ALA A 553 22.96 22.79 9.13
N ASP A 554 23.12 22.11 10.27
CA ASP A 554 24.41 21.89 10.94
C ASP A 554 24.47 20.50 11.60
N ASP A 555 25.62 20.15 12.21
CA ASP A 555 25.83 18.86 12.88
C ASP A 555 24.85 18.66 14.03
N PHE A 556 24.07 17.59 13.98
CA PHE A 556 22.96 17.36 14.90
C PHE A 556 22.86 15.90 15.34
N THR A 557 22.41 15.67 16.58
CA THR A 557 22.18 14.33 17.11
C THR A 557 20.71 14.10 17.43
N MET A 558 20.14 13.02 16.90
CA MET A 558 18.86 12.49 17.37
C MET A 558 19.08 11.23 18.19
N VAL A 559 18.46 11.19 19.36
CA VAL A 559 18.42 10.02 20.24
C VAL A 559 17.03 9.42 20.19
N VAL A 560 16.93 8.13 19.88
CA VAL A 560 15.66 7.40 19.91
C VAL A 560 15.63 6.55 21.17
N GLU A 561 14.78 6.92 22.13
CA GLU A 561 14.52 6.10 23.31
C GLU A 561 13.55 4.95 22.89
N PRO A 562 13.81 3.71 23.35
CA PRO A 562 13.32 2.45 22.79
C PRO A 562 11.82 2.42 22.60
N VAL A 563 11.40 1.86 21.48
CA VAL A 563 10.07 1.31 21.33
C VAL A 563 10.27 -0.05 20.69
N ASN A 564 9.93 -1.10 21.42
CA ASN A 564 10.04 -2.50 21.02
C ASN A 564 9.05 -2.87 19.90
N THR A 565 8.91 -2.00 18.90
CA THR A 565 7.93 -2.07 17.85
C THR A 565 8.61 -2.02 16.49
N SER A 566 7.95 -2.53 15.45
CA SER A 566 8.43 -2.46 14.06
C SER A 566 8.44 -1.04 13.47
N TYR A 567 8.10 -0.02 14.28
CA TYR A 567 7.94 1.39 13.93
C TYR A 567 8.65 2.25 15.00
N GLY A 568 9.98 2.33 14.92
CA GLY A 568 10.77 3.17 15.83
C GLY A 568 10.36 4.63 15.74
N VAL A 569 10.75 5.26 14.62
CA VAL A 569 10.42 6.66 14.30
C VAL A 569 9.97 6.74 12.85
N VAL A 570 8.97 7.56 12.57
CA VAL A 570 8.49 7.86 11.21
C VAL A 570 8.57 9.36 10.98
N LEU A 571 9.28 9.75 9.91
CA LEU A 571 9.36 11.13 9.45
C LEU A 571 8.48 11.32 8.22
N ASN A 572 7.44 12.16 8.37
CA ASN A 572 6.50 12.54 7.33
C ASN A 572 6.91 13.87 6.69
N GLY A 573 7.94 13.81 5.85
CA GLY A 573 8.46 14.93 5.07
C GLY A 573 9.74 14.56 4.34
N ASN A 574 10.21 15.46 3.48
CA ASN A 574 11.48 15.28 2.79
C ASN A 574 12.64 15.49 3.78
N LEU A 575 13.70 14.71 3.62
CA LEU A 575 14.95 14.93 4.35
C LEU A 575 15.92 15.73 3.47
N ILE A 576 16.42 16.83 4.01
CA ILE A 576 17.30 17.78 3.32
C ILE A 576 18.51 18.00 4.22
N GLY A 577 19.70 17.98 3.63
CA GLY A 577 20.94 18.12 4.38
C GLY A 577 21.95 19.02 3.69
N THR A 578 22.68 19.79 4.47
CA THR A 578 23.79 20.64 4.01
C THR A 578 25.06 19.80 3.87
N THR A 579 25.76 19.94 2.74
CA THR A 579 27.01 19.22 2.48
C THR A 579 28.03 19.40 3.61
N ASN A 580 28.74 18.32 3.96
CA ASN A 580 29.72 18.26 5.06
C ASN A 580 29.15 18.39 6.48
N LYS A 581 27.84 18.51 6.65
CA LYS A 581 27.18 18.38 7.96
C LYS A 581 26.80 16.94 8.23
N THR A 582 26.58 16.58 9.48
CA THR A 582 26.29 15.21 9.88
C THR A 582 25.05 15.15 10.77
N LEU A 583 24.09 14.33 10.36
CA LEU A 583 23.02 13.87 11.25
C LEU A 583 23.46 12.56 11.90
N THR A 584 23.58 12.55 13.23
CA THR A 584 23.88 11.34 14.00
C THR A 584 22.60 10.80 14.62
N ILE A 585 22.35 9.50 14.43
CA ILE A 585 21.26 8.78 15.06
C ILE A 585 21.85 7.84 16.10
N ASN A 586 21.46 8.04 17.36
CA ASN A 586 21.83 7.21 18.49
C ASN A 586 20.60 6.47 19.03
N HIS A 587 20.85 5.33 19.67
CA HIS A 587 19.88 4.75 20.59
C HIS A 587 20.05 5.34 21.99
N GLY A 588 18.91 5.58 22.63
CA GLY A 588 18.84 5.99 24.02
C GLY A 588 19.26 4.90 24.99
N SER A 589 19.45 5.25 26.26
CA SER A 589 19.89 4.32 27.31
C SER A 589 18.93 3.16 27.58
N ASN A 590 17.64 3.36 27.28
CA ASN A 590 16.64 2.30 27.36
C ASN A 590 16.56 1.48 26.03
N GLY A 591 17.26 1.94 24.98
CA GLY A 591 17.14 1.66 23.54
C GLY A 591 17.60 0.29 23.04
N SER A 592 18.41 -0.43 23.82
CA SER A 592 19.17 -1.59 23.34
C SER A 592 18.46 -2.93 23.56
N GLY A 593 17.19 -3.02 23.18
CA GLY A 593 16.56 -4.32 22.98
C GLY A 593 17.26 -5.09 21.84
N THR A 594 17.09 -6.41 21.77
CA THR A 594 17.62 -7.24 20.66
C THR A 594 16.94 -6.99 19.31
N ASN A 595 15.96 -6.08 19.25
CA ASN A 595 15.13 -5.84 18.09
C ASN A 595 15.64 -4.65 17.27
N ALA A 596 15.64 -4.81 15.95
CA ALA A 596 15.96 -3.73 15.03
C ALA A 596 14.94 -2.57 15.16
N THR A 597 15.44 -1.35 15.39
CA THR A 597 14.62 -0.13 15.45
C THR A 597 14.67 0.59 14.11
N ARG A 598 13.50 0.76 13.50
CA ARG A 598 13.40 1.39 12.18
C ARG A 598 13.19 2.89 12.29
N PHE A 599 14.01 3.62 11.56
CA PHE A 599 13.85 5.04 11.31
C PHE A 599 13.34 5.22 9.87
N ARG A 600 12.03 5.45 9.71
CA ARG A 600 11.37 5.49 8.40
C ARG A 600 11.28 6.90 7.85
N ILE A 601 11.60 7.03 6.56
CA ILE A 601 11.51 8.29 5.82
C ILE A 601 10.43 8.19 4.75
N ASN A 602 9.36 8.96 4.93
CA ASN A 602 8.20 8.98 4.02
C ASN A 602 8.24 10.13 3.00
N GLY A 603 9.33 10.90 2.95
CA GLY A 603 9.55 11.91 1.92
C GLY A 603 9.54 11.31 0.51
N THR A 604 8.83 11.96 -0.41
CA THR A 604 8.68 11.52 -1.80
C THR A 604 9.73 12.13 -2.74
N SER A 605 10.45 13.17 -2.29
CA SER A 605 11.46 13.89 -3.08
C SER A 605 12.68 14.28 -2.22
N THR A 606 13.12 13.36 -1.37
CA THR A 606 14.31 13.53 -0.51
C THR A 606 15.58 13.73 -1.34
N VAL A 607 16.31 14.80 -1.08
CA VAL A 607 17.68 15.03 -1.60
C VAL A 607 18.57 15.40 -0.41
N TYR A 608 19.30 14.41 0.08
CA TYR A 608 20.08 14.51 1.30
C TYR A 608 21.57 14.62 1.01
N ASN A 609 22.15 15.82 1.15
CA ASN A 609 23.56 16.08 0.88
C ASN A 609 24.47 16.04 2.12
N ALA A 610 23.87 16.03 3.32
CA ALA A 610 24.62 15.84 4.57
C ALA A 610 25.00 14.36 4.74
N ASN A 611 25.96 14.10 5.63
CA ASN A 611 26.30 12.78 6.11
C ASN A 611 25.24 12.26 7.09
N LEU A 612 25.13 10.94 7.19
CA LEU A 612 24.25 10.25 8.13
C LEU A 612 25.07 9.22 8.91
N ASN A 613 25.13 9.34 10.23
CA ASN A 613 25.82 8.40 11.09
C ASN A 613 24.81 7.55 11.89
N LEU A 614 24.74 6.24 11.60
CA LEU A 614 23.89 5.27 12.28
C LEU A 614 24.67 4.58 13.39
N ASN A 615 24.74 5.19 14.57
CA ASN A 615 25.72 4.89 15.59
C ASN A 615 25.33 3.71 16.53
N ASP A 616 24.47 2.82 16.07
CA ASP A 616 24.04 1.62 16.80
C ASP A 616 23.71 0.50 15.80
N SER A 617 24.08 -0.74 16.12
CA SER A 617 23.92 -1.89 15.20
C SER A 617 22.47 -2.35 15.05
N THR A 618 21.58 -1.93 15.93
CA THR A 618 20.14 -2.21 15.87
C THR A 618 19.36 -1.16 15.07
N LEU A 619 19.99 -0.04 14.70
CA LEU A 619 19.35 0.98 13.87
C LEU A 619 19.21 0.50 12.42
N VAL A 620 18.01 0.69 11.87
CA VAL A 620 17.71 0.44 10.46
C VAL A 620 17.13 1.70 9.84
N TRP A 621 17.91 2.34 8.98
CA TRP A 621 17.46 3.46 8.18
C TRP A 621 16.59 2.96 7.03
N SER A 622 15.32 3.40 6.96
CA SER A 622 14.34 2.78 6.05
C SER A 622 13.51 3.78 5.24
N PRO A 623 13.99 4.19 4.06
CA PRO A 623 13.17 4.90 3.08
C PRO A 623 11.93 4.06 2.73
N SER A 624 10.74 4.60 2.97
CA SER A 624 9.47 3.84 2.94
C SER A 624 8.34 4.49 2.15
N ALA A 625 8.58 5.66 1.55
CA ALA A 625 7.58 6.35 0.74
C ALA A 625 7.05 5.44 -0.38
N ALA A 626 5.73 5.41 -0.57
CA ALA A 626 5.08 4.56 -1.58
C ALA A 626 5.49 4.93 -3.01
N THR A 627 5.81 6.20 -3.25
CA THR A 627 6.13 6.78 -4.56
C THR A 627 7.28 7.76 -4.46
N GLY A 628 7.86 8.13 -5.61
CA GLY A 628 8.94 9.12 -5.69
C GLY A 628 10.32 8.51 -5.53
N SER A 629 11.30 9.35 -5.21
CA SER A 629 12.70 8.94 -5.07
C SER A 629 13.38 9.62 -3.89
N GLN A 630 14.33 8.93 -3.28
CA GLN A 630 15.16 9.47 -2.22
C GLN A 630 16.64 9.36 -2.59
N THR A 631 17.35 10.49 -2.65
CA THR A 631 18.75 10.55 -3.06
C THR A 631 19.63 10.89 -1.87
N TYR A 632 20.59 10.03 -1.58
CA TYR A 632 21.58 10.19 -0.51
C TYR A 632 22.95 10.46 -1.13
N ASN A 633 23.38 11.72 -1.10
CA ASN A 633 24.64 12.18 -1.65
C ASN A 633 25.78 12.20 -0.62
N GLY A 634 25.47 12.48 0.65
CA GLY A 634 26.46 12.40 1.73
C GLY A 634 26.77 10.97 2.15
N VAL A 635 27.81 10.83 2.97
CA VAL A 635 28.28 9.53 3.47
C VAL A 635 27.34 9.01 4.56
N ILE A 636 26.85 7.79 4.38
CA ILE A 636 26.19 7.01 5.43
C ILE A 636 27.27 6.16 6.14
N SER A 637 27.35 6.25 7.47
CA SER A 637 28.36 5.60 8.31
C SER A 637 27.76 4.96 9.56
N GLY A 638 28.59 4.32 10.38
CA GLY A 638 28.20 3.73 11.66
C GLY A 638 27.98 2.21 11.60
N THR A 639 27.37 1.64 12.64
CA THR A 639 27.15 0.19 12.75
C THR A 639 25.76 -0.26 12.30
N GLY A 640 24.85 0.68 12.08
CA GLY A 640 23.48 0.40 11.63
C GLY A 640 23.38 -0.09 10.18
N ALA A 641 22.16 -0.42 9.78
CA ALA A 641 21.82 -0.97 8.47
C ALA A 641 20.91 -0.03 7.65
N PHE A 642 20.86 -0.27 6.34
CA PHE A 642 19.97 0.42 5.40
C PHE A 642 18.95 -0.55 4.81
N LEU A 643 17.66 -0.20 4.78
CA LEU A 643 16.59 -1.05 4.26
C LEU A 643 15.64 -0.27 3.33
N GLN A 644 15.65 -0.61 2.03
CA GLN A 644 14.79 0.02 1.03
C GLN A 644 13.39 -0.61 0.97
N LYS A 645 12.34 0.23 1.00
CA LYS A 645 10.94 -0.17 0.75
C LYS A 645 10.19 0.75 -0.22
N ASN A 646 9.25 0.15 -0.93
CA ASN A 646 8.30 0.63 -1.93
C ASN A 646 8.90 1.36 -3.14
N SER A 647 9.70 2.41 -2.94
CA SER A 647 10.15 3.32 -3.99
C SER A 647 11.60 3.06 -4.44
N VAL A 648 12.27 4.10 -4.93
CA VAL A 648 13.67 4.08 -5.35
C VAL A 648 14.53 4.92 -4.42
N SER A 649 15.64 4.35 -3.94
CA SER A 649 16.72 5.11 -3.29
C SER A 649 17.97 5.16 -4.15
N TYR A 650 18.63 6.30 -4.20
CA TYR A 650 19.94 6.46 -4.84
C TYR A 650 21.01 6.65 -3.76
N LEU A 651 22.00 5.76 -3.74
CA LEU A 651 23.14 5.82 -2.82
C LEU A 651 24.37 6.26 -3.61
N ASN A 652 24.72 7.53 -3.47
CA ASN A 652 25.83 8.17 -4.19
C ASN A 652 27.06 8.40 -3.30
N GLY A 653 26.92 8.31 -1.98
CA GLY A 653 28.02 8.49 -1.03
C GLY A 653 28.98 7.29 -0.98
N THR A 654 30.23 7.57 -0.59
CA THR A 654 31.24 6.55 -0.24
C THR A 654 30.95 6.00 1.15
N ASN A 655 29.87 5.24 1.28
CA ASN A 655 29.31 4.81 2.56
C ASN A 655 30.22 3.79 3.28
N THR A 656 30.19 3.82 4.61
CA THR A 656 31.02 2.96 5.48
C THR A 656 30.22 2.16 6.51
N TYR A 657 28.88 2.29 6.54
CA TYR A 657 28.06 1.58 7.51
C TYR A 657 28.20 0.06 7.41
N SER A 658 28.26 -0.62 8.56
CA SER A 658 28.61 -2.05 8.64
C SER A 658 27.43 -3.00 8.85
N GLY A 659 26.24 -2.51 9.22
CA GLY A 659 25.05 -3.34 9.43
C GLY A 659 24.47 -3.96 8.16
N GLY A 660 24.93 -3.51 6.99
CA GLY A 660 24.55 -4.04 5.69
C GLY A 660 23.35 -3.35 5.04
N THR A 661 23.06 -3.77 3.81
CA THR A 661 22.02 -3.18 2.96
C THR A 661 20.98 -4.21 2.59
N ILE A 662 19.70 -3.87 2.74
CA ILE A 662 18.56 -4.76 2.55
C ILE A 662 17.64 -4.19 1.45
N PRO A 663 17.65 -4.74 0.24
CA PRO A 663 16.69 -4.39 -0.80
C PRO A 663 15.38 -5.18 -0.56
N ALA A 664 14.55 -4.79 0.41
CA ALA A 664 13.40 -5.62 0.82
C ALA A 664 12.25 -5.64 -0.20
N ALA A 665 11.82 -4.47 -0.66
CA ALA A 665 10.73 -4.34 -1.62
C ALA A 665 10.84 -2.98 -2.30
N GLY A 666 11.57 -2.83 -3.40
CA GLY A 666 11.85 -1.52 -4.02
C GLY A 666 13.16 -1.57 -4.80
N ALA A 667 13.71 -0.43 -5.21
CA ALA A 667 14.96 -0.38 -5.96
C ALA A 667 16.03 0.50 -5.29
N ILE A 668 17.29 0.06 -5.38
CA ILE A 668 18.46 0.83 -4.94
C ILE A 668 19.36 1.08 -6.16
N GLY A 669 19.50 2.35 -6.53
CA GLY A 669 20.44 2.81 -7.55
C GLY A 669 21.80 3.14 -6.94
N LEU A 670 22.87 2.56 -7.47
CA LEU A 670 24.23 2.73 -6.93
C LEU A 670 25.02 3.73 -7.76
N GLY A 671 25.46 4.82 -7.13
CA GLY A 671 26.16 5.92 -7.79
C GLY A 671 27.67 5.71 -7.98
N LEU A 672 28.30 4.80 -7.24
CA LEU A 672 29.75 4.59 -7.21
C LEU A 672 30.12 3.10 -7.06
N ASP A 673 31.39 2.78 -7.27
CA ASP A 673 31.95 1.45 -7.01
C ASP A 673 32.30 1.24 -5.53
N THR A 674 32.30 -0.01 -5.08
CA THR A 674 32.93 -0.41 -3.82
C THR A 674 34.46 -0.23 -3.89
N THR A 675 35.06 0.22 -2.79
CA THR A 675 36.51 0.29 -2.60
C THR A 675 37.01 -0.87 -1.74
N GLY A 676 38.28 -1.25 -1.93
CA GLY A 676 38.92 -2.36 -1.21
C GLY A 676 38.81 -3.70 -1.95
N SER A 677 39.38 -4.75 -1.35
CA SER A 677 39.38 -6.10 -1.93
C SER A 677 37.99 -6.75 -1.80
N PRO A 678 37.60 -7.64 -2.73
CA PRO A 678 36.35 -8.38 -2.62
C PRO A 678 36.19 -9.10 -1.27
N GLY A 679 35.02 -9.00 -0.63
CA GLY A 679 34.75 -9.57 0.69
C GLY A 679 35.41 -8.84 1.87
N SER A 680 36.34 -7.91 1.61
CA SER A 680 37.04 -7.11 2.62
C SER A 680 37.01 -5.63 2.23
N VAL A 681 35.78 -5.13 2.11
CA VAL A 681 35.46 -3.80 1.59
C VAL A 681 35.80 -2.71 2.62
N SER A 682 36.36 -1.60 2.16
CA SER A 682 36.67 -0.43 3.02
C SER A 682 35.56 0.62 3.01
N SER A 683 34.87 0.75 1.88
CA SER A 683 33.70 1.62 1.69
C SER A 683 33.02 1.32 0.36
N GLY A 684 31.85 1.88 0.10
CA GLY A 684 31.17 1.74 -1.18
C GLY A 684 29.74 2.30 -1.13
N PRO A 685 28.96 2.18 -2.21
CA PRO A 685 27.59 2.70 -2.24
C PRO A 685 26.69 2.00 -1.22
N ILE A 686 26.99 0.76 -0.83
CA ILE A 686 26.19 -0.05 0.10
C ILE A 686 26.88 -0.30 1.46
N GLY A 687 27.86 0.53 1.82
CA GLY A 687 28.60 0.41 3.07
C GLY A 687 29.67 -0.68 3.05
N THR A 688 30.15 -1.05 4.23
CA THR A 688 31.11 -2.15 4.44
C THR A 688 30.42 -3.48 4.78
N GLY A 689 29.16 -3.42 5.20
CA GLY A 689 28.36 -4.59 5.52
C GLY A 689 27.92 -5.41 4.30
N PRO A 690 27.25 -6.56 4.52
CA PRO A 690 26.77 -7.42 3.45
C PRO A 690 25.56 -6.82 2.71
N LEU A 691 25.33 -7.27 1.47
CA LEU A 691 24.02 -7.19 0.82
C LEU A 691 23.15 -8.34 1.38
N SER A 692 22.19 -7.98 2.22
CA SER A 692 21.41 -8.90 3.02
C SER A 692 20.00 -9.07 2.42
N LEU A 693 19.72 -10.27 1.91
CA LEU A 693 18.48 -10.59 1.21
C LEU A 693 17.43 -11.10 2.20
N VAL A 694 16.65 -10.17 2.75
CA VAL A 694 15.64 -10.40 3.79
C VAL A 694 14.25 -10.01 3.29
N ASN A 695 13.26 -10.86 3.55
CA ASN A 695 11.88 -10.44 3.35
C ASN A 695 11.40 -9.59 4.53
N ASP A 696 10.82 -8.43 4.23
CA ASP A 696 10.34 -7.51 5.25
C ASP A 696 8.85 -7.70 5.62
N SER A 697 8.28 -8.83 5.21
CA SER A 697 6.94 -9.26 5.60
C SER A 697 7.03 -10.50 6.49
N THR A 698 6.35 -10.45 7.64
CA THR A 698 6.23 -11.61 8.56
C THR A 698 5.26 -12.68 8.05
N THR A 699 4.54 -12.42 6.94
CA THR A 699 3.43 -13.28 6.47
C THR A 699 3.69 -13.93 5.12
N THR A 700 4.66 -13.46 4.36
CA THR A 700 5.01 -14.01 3.05
C THR A 700 6.46 -14.42 3.08
N LEU A 701 6.76 -15.67 2.71
CA LEU A 701 8.15 -16.09 2.57
C LEU A 701 8.80 -15.43 1.36
N GLY A 702 8.03 -15.10 0.31
CA GLY A 702 8.46 -14.46 -0.95
C GLY A 702 8.27 -12.95 -1.07
N GLY A 703 9.15 -12.35 -1.88
CA GLY A 703 9.24 -10.91 -2.18
C GLY A 703 10.38 -10.66 -3.17
N SER A 704 10.57 -9.40 -3.59
CA SER A 704 11.68 -9.02 -4.48
C SER A 704 12.20 -7.63 -4.19
N GLY A 705 13.52 -7.44 -4.26
CA GLY A 705 14.11 -6.11 -4.29
C GLY A 705 15.20 -5.98 -5.33
N MET A 706 15.33 -4.77 -5.84
CA MET A 706 16.14 -4.45 -7.01
C MET A 706 17.40 -3.67 -6.64
N LEU A 707 18.51 -4.03 -7.29
CA LEU A 707 19.71 -3.20 -7.41
C LEU A 707 19.94 -2.83 -8.87
N PHE A 708 20.43 -1.62 -9.11
CA PHE A 708 20.89 -1.20 -10.44
C PHE A 708 22.03 -0.20 -10.37
N ALA A 709 22.86 -0.20 -11.42
CA ALA A 709 23.96 0.72 -11.60
C ALA A 709 23.45 2.09 -12.12
N PHE A 710 23.66 3.15 -11.35
CA PHE A 710 23.17 4.51 -11.66
C PHE A 710 24.29 5.43 -12.10
N GLY A 711 24.12 6.06 -13.27
CA GLY A 711 25.10 7.01 -13.85
C GLY A 711 26.31 6.38 -14.55
N GLY A 712 26.39 5.06 -14.64
CA GLY A 712 27.48 4.34 -15.32
C GLY A 712 27.60 2.90 -14.81
N ALA A 713 28.56 2.14 -15.34
CA ALA A 713 28.84 0.77 -14.87
C ALA A 713 29.26 0.77 -13.40
N ARG A 714 28.85 -0.25 -12.63
CA ARG A 714 29.19 -0.36 -11.20
C ARG A 714 29.67 -1.75 -10.80
N SER A 715 30.57 -1.81 -9.82
CA SER A 715 31.05 -3.02 -9.18
C SER A 715 30.84 -2.96 -7.67
N ILE A 716 30.29 -4.02 -7.08
CA ILE A 716 30.18 -4.18 -5.62
C ILE A 716 30.96 -5.38 -5.11
N GLY A 717 31.78 -5.14 -4.09
CA GLY A 717 32.64 -6.14 -3.44
C GLY A 717 32.05 -6.76 -2.18
N ASN A 718 30.87 -6.30 -1.76
CA ASN A 718 30.19 -6.75 -0.56
C ASN A 718 29.71 -8.20 -0.71
N GLN A 719 29.74 -8.97 0.37
CA GLN A 719 29.16 -10.32 0.39
C GLN A 719 27.65 -10.24 0.16
N VAL A 720 27.11 -11.11 -0.69
CA VAL A 720 25.66 -11.32 -0.85
C VAL A 720 25.25 -12.51 0.01
N GLN A 721 24.22 -12.35 0.83
CA GLN A 721 23.81 -13.41 1.75
C GLN A 721 22.31 -13.39 2.09
N TYR A 722 21.81 -14.54 2.53
CA TYR A 722 20.49 -14.69 3.16
C TYR A 722 20.66 -14.88 4.67
N PRO A 723 20.12 -14.00 5.53
CA PRO A 723 20.31 -14.14 6.98
C PRO A 723 19.71 -15.40 7.59
N SER A 724 18.65 -15.96 7.00
CA SER A 724 18.02 -17.20 7.46
C SER A 724 17.74 -18.14 6.30
N ALA A 725 17.81 -19.45 6.56
CA ALA A 725 17.52 -20.50 5.59
C ALA A 725 16.11 -20.40 4.99
N SER A 726 15.16 -19.88 5.76
CA SER A 726 13.76 -19.70 5.35
C SER A 726 13.51 -18.51 4.41
N ASN A 727 14.42 -17.54 4.34
CA ASN A 727 14.30 -16.40 3.42
C ASN A 727 14.40 -16.87 1.97
N ASN A 728 13.54 -16.37 1.09
CA ASN A 728 13.63 -16.66 -0.35
C ASN A 728 13.42 -15.40 -1.22
N LEU A 729 13.76 -14.23 -0.67
CA LEU A 729 13.71 -12.95 -1.39
C LEU A 729 14.42 -13.05 -2.76
N THR A 730 13.73 -12.64 -3.82
CA THR A 730 14.33 -12.55 -5.16
C THR A 730 15.20 -11.30 -5.26
N LEU A 731 16.49 -11.49 -5.54
CA LEU A 731 17.37 -10.39 -5.92
C LEU A 731 17.12 -10.04 -7.38
N VAL A 732 16.60 -8.84 -7.64
CA VAL A 732 16.43 -8.30 -8.99
C VAL A 732 17.65 -7.44 -9.34
N ILE A 733 18.26 -7.70 -10.49
CA ILE A 733 19.32 -6.87 -11.05
C ILE A 733 18.73 -6.17 -12.26
N GLY A 734 18.56 -4.85 -12.17
CA GLY A 734 17.90 -4.02 -13.17
C GLY A 734 18.82 -2.94 -13.75
N GLY A 735 18.23 -2.06 -14.56
CA GLY A 735 18.90 -0.92 -15.18
C GLY A 735 19.43 -1.19 -16.59
N THR A 736 20.35 -0.33 -17.04
CA THR A 736 20.91 -0.36 -18.39
C THR A 736 22.44 -0.40 -18.42
N ASN A 737 23.10 -0.26 -17.26
CA ASN A 737 24.54 -0.21 -17.14
C ASN A 737 25.11 -1.57 -16.71
N ASN A 738 26.38 -1.82 -17.01
CA ASN A 738 27.04 -3.04 -16.54
C ASN A 738 27.07 -3.08 -15.01
N PHE A 739 26.81 -4.26 -14.44
CA PHE A 739 26.78 -4.45 -13.00
C PHE A 739 27.54 -5.72 -12.60
N THR A 740 28.58 -5.54 -11.79
CA THR A 740 29.52 -6.61 -11.41
C THR A 740 29.48 -6.86 -9.91
N PHE A 741 29.35 -8.12 -9.51
CA PHE A 741 29.50 -8.56 -8.13
C PHE A 741 30.86 -9.24 -7.98
N THR A 742 31.77 -8.64 -7.22
CA THR A 742 33.09 -9.25 -6.94
C THR A 742 33.13 -9.98 -5.60
N GLY A 743 32.27 -9.61 -4.65
CA GLY A 743 32.16 -10.27 -3.35
C GLY A 743 31.51 -11.67 -3.41
N PRO A 744 31.77 -12.54 -2.42
CA PRO A 744 31.21 -13.89 -2.38
C PRO A 744 29.68 -13.88 -2.25
N PHE A 745 29.03 -14.93 -2.75
CA PHE A 745 27.59 -15.10 -2.68
C PHE A 745 27.23 -16.38 -1.91
N ALA A 746 26.67 -16.23 -0.71
CA ALA A 746 26.20 -17.35 0.10
C ALA A 746 24.71 -17.64 -0.18
N LEU A 747 24.42 -18.83 -0.71
CA LEU A 747 23.05 -19.29 -0.95
C LEU A 747 22.38 -19.82 0.32
N ASN A 748 23.18 -20.34 1.26
CA ASN A 748 22.70 -20.82 2.55
C ASN A 748 22.23 -19.69 3.46
N GLY A 749 21.33 -20.03 4.39
CA GLY A 749 21.03 -19.19 5.53
C GLY A 749 22.24 -19.00 6.44
N GLN A 750 22.40 -17.81 7.02
CA GLN A 750 23.41 -17.53 8.04
C GLN A 750 22.93 -17.84 9.47
N ASP A 751 21.72 -18.38 9.63
CA ASP A 751 21.12 -18.78 10.91
C ASP A 751 21.56 -20.16 11.41
N GLY A 752 22.39 -20.87 10.64
CA GLY A 752 22.85 -22.22 10.98
C GLY A 752 21.79 -23.31 10.86
N LEU A 753 20.61 -22.99 10.31
CA LEU A 753 19.53 -23.94 10.07
C LEU A 753 19.68 -24.57 8.66
N GLY A 754 19.14 -25.78 8.48
CA GLY A 754 19.42 -26.69 7.34
C GLY A 754 19.12 -26.20 5.91
N ALA A 755 19.11 -27.12 4.95
CA ALA A 755 19.00 -26.78 3.52
C ALA A 755 17.77 -25.92 3.18
N GLY A 756 18.00 -24.74 2.62
CA GLY A 756 16.97 -23.81 2.15
C GLY A 756 16.45 -24.15 0.74
N THR A 757 15.40 -23.46 0.29
CA THR A 757 14.95 -23.53 -1.11
C THR A 757 15.97 -22.86 -2.04
N ASN A 758 16.04 -23.31 -3.29
CA ASN A 758 16.85 -22.65 -4.33
C ASN A 758 16.57 -21.13 -4.36
N ARG A 759 17.61 -20.34 -4.61
CA ARG A 759 17.58 -18.88 -4.54
C ARG A 759 17.37 -18.28 -5.90
N THR A 760 16.54 -17.25 -6.01
CA THR A 760 16.22 -16.62 -7.28
C THR A 760 17.00 -15.34 -7.50
N ILE A 761 17.70 -15.26 -8.63
CA ILE A 761 18.25 -14.01 -9.18
C ILE A 761 17.48 -13.69 -10.47
N GLN A 762 16.77 -12.57 -10.47
CA GLN A 762 16.07 -12.07 -11.64
C GLN A 762 16.92 -11.00 -12.31
N VAL A 763 17.36 -11.23 -13.55
CA VAL A 763 18.14 -10.24 -14.30
C VAL A 763 17.25 -9.61 -15.36
N THR A 764 16.91 -8.35 -15.12
CA THR A 764 16.20 -7.47 -16.06
C THR A 764 17.12 -6.41 -16.64
N ASN A 765 18.33 -6.27 -16.10
CA ASN A 765 19.36 -5.37 -16.59
C ASN A 765 19.66 -5.64 -18.07
N THR A 766 19.65 -4.59 -18.88
CA THR A 766 20.03 -4.68 -20.30
C THR A 766 21.54 -4.54 -20.51
N GLY A 767 22.24 -3.98 -19.52
CA GLY A 767 23.70 -4.04 -19.46
C GLY A 767 24.18 -5.43 -19.05
N LEU A 768 25.49 -5.64 -19.11
CA LEU A 768 26.11 -6.88 -18.69
C LEU A 768 25.94 -7.08 -17.17
N THR A 769 25.47 -8.25 -16.73
CA THR A 769 25.49 -8.62 -15.31
C THR A 769 26.49 -9.76 -15.10
N THR A 770 27.50 -9.52 -14.27
CA THR A 770 28.59 -10.48 -14.01
C THR A 770 28.75 -10.75 -12.53
N ILE A 771 28.90 -12.02 -12.16
CA ILE A 771 29.30 -12.45 -10.83
C ILE A 771 30.73 -13.03 -10.93
N LEU A 772 31.68 -12.30 -10.37
CA LEU A 772 33.10 -12.67 -10.23
C LEU A 772 33.40 -13.28 -8.85
N GLY A 773 32.55 -13.05 -7.85
CA GLY A 773 32.65 -13.70 -6.55
C GLY A 773 32.12 -15.14 -6.57
N ALA A 774 32.77 -16.02 -5.81
CA ALA A 774 32.34 -17.42 -5.71
C ALA A 774 30.93 -17.54 -5.11
N ILE A 775 30.05 -18.30 -5.76
CA ILE A 775 28.76 -18.69 -5.20
C ILE A 775 28.91 -20.04 -4.48
N GLY A 776 28.47 -20.12 -3.23
CA GLY A 776 28.53 -21.34 -2.41
C GLY A 776 27.30 -21.53 -1.52
N ASP A 777 27.09 -22.75 -1.05
CA ASP A 777 25.96 -23.15 -0.20
C ASP A 777 26.38 -23.93 1.06
N SER A 778 27.68 -23.96 1.36
CA SER A 778 28.27 -24.76 2.43
C SER A 778 27.91 -26.26 2.37
N GLY A 779 27.66 -26.80 1.17
CA GLY A 779 27.35 -28.22 0.97
C GLY A 779 25.91 -28.61 1.29
N LEU A 780 25.00 -27.63 1.43
CA LEU A 780 23.60 -27.88 1.79
C LEU A 780 22.70 -28.26 0.60
N GLY A 781 23.22 -28.27 -0.63
CA GLY A 781 22.45 -28.61 -1.82
C GLY A 781 21.49 -27.50 -2.28
N VAL A 782 21.77 -26.25 -1.92
CA VAL A 782 20.94 -25.10 -2.31
C VAL A 782 21.35 -24.63 -3.70
N GLY A 783 20.39 -24.59 -4.63
CA GLY A 783 20.61 -24.21 -6.02
C GLY A 783 20.32 -22.74 -6.33
N LEU A 784 20.51 -22.39 -7.59
CA LEU A 784 20.31 -21.04 -8.14
C LEU A 784 19.24 -21.08 -9.24
N ILE A 785 18.26 -20.18 -9.18
CA ILE A 785 17.27 -19.96 -10.22
C ILE A 785 17.54 -18.60 -10.87
N LYS A 786 17.94 -18.60 -12.13
CA LYS A 786 18.06 -17.39 -12.95
C LYS A 786 16.74 -17.14 -13.68
N THR A 787 16.17 -15.96 -13.53
CA THR A 787 14.99 -15.51 -14.30
C THR A 787 15.25 -14.18 -15.01
N GLY A 788 14.31 -13.75 -15.86
CA GLY A 788 14.38 -12.52 -16.63
C GLY A 788 15.27 -12.59 -17.88
N PRO A 789 15.12 -11.62 -18.80
CA PRO A 789 15.74 -11.66 -20.13
C PRO A 789 17.21 -11.25 -20.16
N GLY A 790 17.72 -10.56 -19.13
CA GLY A 790 19.10 -10.08 -19.10
C GLY A 790 20.11 -11.21 -18.96
N ALA A 791 21.34 -10.98 -19.43
CA ALA A 791 22.43 -11.95 -19.37
C ALA A 791 23.08 -11.99 -17.98
N LEU A 792 23.28 -13.19 -17.44
CA LEU A 792 24.05 -13.44 -16.22
C LEU A 792 25.32 -14.23 -16.56
N TYR A 793 26.48 -13.64 -16.30
CA TYR A 793 27.78 -14.28 -16.45
C TYR A 793 28.31 -14.75 -15.09
N LEU A 794 28.54 -16.06 -14.95
CA LEU A 794 29.15 -16.69 -13.80
C LEU A 794 30.61 -17.00 -14.12
N ASP A 795 31.50 -16.07 -13.81
CA ASP A 795 32.92 -16.13 -14.17
C ASP A 795 33.80 -16.63 -13.01
N ALA A 796 33.20 -16.92 -11.86
CA ALA A 796 33.85 -17.46 -10.67
C ALA A 796 33.82 -19.00 -10.60
N ILE A 797 34.60 -19.57 -9.69
CA ILE A 797 34.46 -20.98 -9.28
C ILE A 797 33.28 -21.07 -8.30
N ASN A 798 32.15 -21.64 -8.72
CA ASN A 798 30.98 -21.82 -7.88
C ASN A 798 30.91 -23.25 -7.34
N THR A 799 30.75 -23.38 -6.01
CA THR A 799 30.91 -24.64 -5.28
C THR A 799 29.59 -25.28 -4.86
N TYR A 800 28.45 -24.60 -5.05
CA TYR A 800 27.14 -25.12 -4.69
C TYR A 800 26.74 -26.33 -5.55
N THR A 801 26.09 -27.33 -4.93
CA THR A 801 25.73 -28.59 -5.58
C THR A 801 24.25 -28.69 -5.97
N GLY A 802 23.42 -27.80 -5.43
CA GLY A 802 22.01 -27.70 -5.81
C GLY A 802 21.81 -27.32 -7.28
N LEU A 803 20.62 -27.58 -7.81
CA LEU A 803 20.26 -27.34 -9.21
C LEU A 803 20.40 -25.86 -9.60
N THR A 804 21.13 -25.56 -10.67
CA THR A 804 21.05 -24.29 -11.38
C THR A 804 19.96 -24.37 -12.45
N SER A 805 18.89 -23.60 -12.31
CA SER A 805 17.82 -23.50 -13.32
C SER A 805 17.84 -22.14 -14.00
N ASN A 806 18.00 -22.10 -15.32
CA ASN A 806 17.75 -20.89 -16.11
C ASN A 806 16.30 -20.93 -16.65
N ASN A 807 15.45 -20.04 -16.14
CA ASN A 807 14.02 -19.95 -16.39
C ASN A 807 13.60 -18.51 -16.73
N SER A 808 13.74 -18.11 -17.99
CA SER A 808 13.21 -16.83 -18.47
C SER A 808 11.72 -16.99 -18.78
N ASN A 809 10.87 -16.63 -17.83
CA ASN A 809 9.41 -16.60 -17.99
C ASN A 809 8.92 -15.39 -18.82
N THR A 810 9.68 -14.97 -19.84
CA THR A 810 9.31 -13.83 -20.71
C THR A 810 9.23 -14.29 -22.15
N THR A 811 8.28 -13.74 -22.93
CA THR A 811 7.90 -14.29 -24.23
C THR A 811 8.80 -13.86 -25.39
N ASN A 812 9.66 -12.85 -25.22
CA ASN A 812 10.28 -12.15 -26.35
C ASN A 812 11.82 -12.20 -26.42
N THR A 813 12.53 -12.44 -25.31
CA THR A 813 14.01 -12.50 -25.32
C THR A 813 14.51 -13.60 -24.40
N PRO A 814 15.30 -14.57 -24.91
CA PRO A 814 15.84 -15.63 -24.06
C PRO A 814 16.81 -15.09 -23.01
N GLY A 815 16.61 -15.47 -21.74
CA GLY A 815 17.55 -15.13 -20.69
C GLY A 815 18.83 -15.93 -20.82
N LEU A 816 19.98 -15.27 -20.94
CA LEU A 816 21.29 -15.93 -21.07
C LEU A 816 21.90 -16.23 -19.69
N LEU A 817 22.30 -17.47 -19.47
CA LEU A 817 23.27 -17.88 -18.45
C LEU A 817 24.57 -18.25 -19.16
N ALA A 818 25.66 -17.56 -18.86
CA ALA A 818 26.97 -17.82 -19.48
C ALA A 818 28.09 -17.66 -18.45
N GLY A 819 29.34 -17.79 -18.88
CA GLY A 819 30.49 -17.47 -18.05
C GLY A 819 31.75 -18.24 -18.43
N ALA A 820 32.87 -17.83 -17.85
CA ALA A 820 34.15 -18.53 -17.90
C ALA A 820 34.46 -19.32 -16.60
N GLY A 821 33.48 -19.42 -15.69
CA GLY A 821 33.61 -20.04 -14.38
C GLY A 821 33.26 -21.53 -14.33
N THR A 822 33.02 -22.02 -13.12
CA THR A 822 32.61 -23.41 -12.84
C THR A 822 31.30 -23.45 -12.08
N ILE A 823 30.43 -24.42 -12.36
CA ILE A 823 29.21 -24.75 -11.60
C ILE A 823 29.33 -26.21 -11.13
N ALA A 824 29.27 -26.45 -9.83
CA ALA A 824 29.38 -27.80 -9.27
C ALA A 824 28.05 -28.60 -9.33
N GLY A 825 26.91 -27.92 -9.23
CA GLY A 825 25.58 -28.52 -9.36
C GLY A 825 25.18 -28.84 -10.80
N SER A 826 24.07 -29.57 -10.96
CA SER A 826 23.46 -29.79 -12.26
C SER A 826 22.86 -28.50 -12.82
N VAL A 827 22.82 -28.38 -14.15
CA VAL A 827 22.24 -27.22 -14.84
C VAL A 827 21.05 -27.67 -15.68
N PHE A 828 19.92 -26.98 -15.53
CA PHE A 828 18.74 -27.14 -16.36
C PHE A 828 18.38 -25.81 -17.04
N VAL A 829 18.32 -25.83 -18.37
CA VAL A 829 18.00 -24.66 -19.18
C VAL A 829 16.60 -24.87 -19.75
N GLN A 830 15.64 -24.11 -19.25
CA GLN A 830 14.24 -24.24 -19.65
C GLN A 830 13.98 -23.67 -21.05
N THR A 831 12.77 -23.91 -21.58
CA THR A 831 12.31 -23.26 -22.81
C THR A 831 12.44 -21.74 -22.71
N ASN A 832 12.79 -21.08 -23.81
CA ASN A 832 13.04 -19.63 -23.86
C ASN A 832 14.18 -19.13 -22.93
N SER A 833 15.11 -19.99 -22.53
CA SER A 833 16.36 -19.61 -21.86
C SER A 833 17.55 -20.10 -22.67
N SER A 834 18.70 -19.43 -22.54
CA SER A 834 19.93 -19.77 -23.26
C SER A 834 21.08 -20.12 -22.30
N ILE A 835 21.96 -21.03 -22.73
CA ILE A 835 23.27 -21.27 -22.10
C ILE A 835 24.40 -20.85 -23.05
N GLY A 836 25.52 -20.38 -22.51
CA GLY A 836 26.71 -20.06 -23.28
C GLY A 836 28.00 -20.26 -22.49
N GLY A 837 29.13 -20.23 -23.21
CA GLY A 837 30.47 -20.19 -22.61
C GLY A 837 31.07 -18.78 -22.66
N GLY A 838 32.19 -18.62 -21.97
CA GLY A 838 33.00 -17.40 -21.99
C GLY A 838 32.46 -16.26 -21.16
N SER A 839 33.34 -15.32 -20.83
CA SER A 839 32.98 -14.12 -20.07
C SER A 839 32.25 -13.12 -20.97
N GLY A 840 31.66 -12.07 -20.38
CA GLY A 840 31.09 -10.97 -21.17
C GLY A 840 32.08 -10.31 -22.13
N ALA A 841 33.38 -10.37 -21.82
CA ALA A 841 34.44 -9.70 -22.59
C ALA A 841 35.21 -10.61 -23.56
N SER A 842 35.21 -11.93 -23.33
CA SER A 842 36.10 -12.85 -24.05
C SER A 842 35.49 -14.22 -24.28
N ILE A 843 35.93 -14.84 -25.38
CA ILE A 843 35.69 -16.26 -25.63
C ILE A 843 36.30 -17.09 -24.49
N GLY A 844 35.57 -18.10 -24.03
CA GLY A 844 36.05 -19.00 -22.98
C GLY A 844 35.10 -20.15 -22.68
N THR A 845 35.34 -20.82 -21.55
CA THR A 845 34.65 -22.07 -21.20
C THR A 845 33.88 -21.93 -19.90
N LEU A 846 32.58 -22.20 -19.92
CA LEU A 846 31.81 -22.49 -18.71
C LEU A 846 31.96 -23.97 -18.39
N THR A 847 32.42 -24.29 -17.19
CA THR A 847 32.56 -25.69 -16.75
C THR A 847 31.39 -26.09 -15.85
N ILE A 848 30.71 -27.19 -16.18
CA ILE A 848 29.65 -27.80 -15.38
C ILE A 848 30.18 -29.16 -14.90
N ASN A 849 30.48 -29.25 -13.61
CA ASN A 849 31.03 -30.47 -12.98
C ASN A 849 29.93 -31.50 -12.66
N ASN A 850 28.81 -31.44 -13.38
CA ASN A 850 27.64 -32.29 -13.22
C ASN A 850 26.90 -32.41 -14.55
N ALA A 851 25.63 -32.81 -14.53
CA ALA A 851 24.80 -32.91 -15.72
C ALA A 851 24.33 -31.54 -16.24
N LEU A 852 24.20 -31.42 -17.56
CA LEU A 852 23.49 -30.34 -18.25
C LEU A 852 22.32 -30.94 -19.02
N THR A 853 21.11 -30.47 -18.70
CA THR A 853 19.90 -30.74 -19.48
C THR A 853 19.45 -29.46 -20.18
N LEU A 854 19.43 -29.49 -21.51
CA LEU A 854 19.04 -28.37 -22.35
C LEU A 854 17.64 -28.62 -22.92
N ASN A 855 16.68 -27.78 -22.57
CA ASN A 855 15.35 -27.72 -23.19
C ASN A 855 15.19 -26.41 -24.01
N GLY A 856 15.92 -25.37 -23.60
CA GLY A 856 16.00 -24.10 -24.30
C GLY A 856 17.07 -24.03 -25.40
N ASN A 857 17.71 -22.87 -25.47
CA ASN A 857 18.58 -22.40 -26.54
C ASN A 857 20.06 -22.37 -26.11
N GLY A 858 20.95 -22.10 -27.05
CA GLY A 858 22.36 -21.81 -26.77
C GLY A 858 22.82 -20.53 -27.45
N PHE A 859 23.81 -19.86 -26.85
CA PHE A 859 24.46 -18.68 -27.43
C PHE A 859 25.97 -18.83 -27.34
N PHE A 860 26.66 -18.76 -28.49
CA PHE A 860 28.08 -19.01 -28.57
C PHE A 860 28.77 -18.04 -29.52
N ARG A 861 29.90 -17.50 -29.09
CA ARG A 861 30.78 -16.68 -29.93
C ARG A 861 31.88 -17.54 -30.51
N VAL A 862 32.23 -17.31 -31.76
CA VAL A 862 33.31 -18.01 -32.46
C VAL A 862 34.32 -17.01 -33.00
N ASN A 863 35.56 -17.46 -33.17
CA ASN A 863 36.61 -16.71 -33.82
C ASN A 863 37.51 -17.66 -34.60
N ARG A 864 37.52 -17.49 -35.93
CA ARG A 864 38.36 -18.27 -36.84
C ARG A 864 39.85 -18.13 -36.50
N SER A 865 40.26 -16.95 -36.04
CA SER A 865 41.62 -16.75 -35.51
C SER A 865 41.80 -17.63 -34.27
N GLY A 866 42.67 -18.62 -34.38
CA GLY A 866 42.91 -19.62 -33.34
C GLY A 866 41.83 -20.71 -33.23
N SER A 867 40.84 -20.76 -34.14
CA SER A 867 39.72 -21.72 -34.09
C SER A 867 39.05 -21.79 -32.72
N SER A 868 38.88 -20.62 -32.09
CA SER A 868 38.38 -20.51 -30.73
C SER A 868 36.86 -20.31 -30.73
N SER A 869 36.20 -20.83 -29.71
CA SER A 869 34.77 -20.70 -29.51
C SER A 869 34.45 -20.65 -28.03
N ASP A 870 33.34 -19.99 -27.69
CA ASP A 870 32.71 -20.20 -26.41
C ASP A 870 32.42 -21.70 -26.27
N GLN A 871 32.66 -22.25 -25.08
CA GLN A 871 32.40 -23.65 -24.79
C GLN A 871 31.62 -23.85 -23.49
N VAL A 872 30.79 -24.88 -23.46
CA VAL A 872 30.23 -25.42 -22.23
C VAL A 872 30.78 -26.83 -22.04
N SER A 873 31.65 -26.98 -21.05
CA SER A 873 32.28 -28.26 -20.72
C SER A 873 31.47 -28.98 -19.65
N VAL A 874 31.08 -30.23 -19.90
CA VAL A 874 30.18 -31.00 -19.01
C VAL A 874 30.84 -32.32 -18.61
N THR A 875 31.01 -32.55 -17.31
CA THR A 875 31.56 -33.82 -16.80
C THR A 875 30.50 -34.91 -16.72
N GLY A 876 29.27 -34.57 -16.31
CA GLY A 876 28.13 -35.48 -16.18
C GLY A 876 27.36 -35.73 -17.48
N VAL A 877 26.09 -36.09 -17.39
CA VAL A 877 25.24 -36.33 -18.57
C VAL A 877 24.99 -35.02 -19.33
N LEU A 878 25.12 -35.05 -20.66
CA LEU A 878 24.82 -33.94 -21.56
C LEU A 878 23.67 -34.33 -22.51
N THR A 879 22.49 -33.74 -22.29
CA THR A 879 21.26 -34.13 -23.00
C THR A 879 20.48 -32.91 -23.45
N ASN A 880 20.02 -32.95 -24.71
CA ASN A 880 18.96 -32.09 -25.21
C ASN A 880 17.60 -32.80 -25.08
N THR A 881 16.60 -32.06 -24.60
CA THR A 881 15.22 -32.52 -24.40
C THR A 881 14.20 -31.69 -25.18
N GLY A 882 14.64 -30.59 -25.82
CA GLY A 882 13.79 -29.69 -26.60
C GLY A 882 14.18 -29.59 -28.07
N THR A 883 13.60 -28.61 -28.76
CA THR A 883 13.88 -28.27 -30.17
C THR A 883 14.46 -26.85 -30.30
N GLY A 884 15.16 -26.39 -29.26
CA GLY A 884 15.70 -25.03 -29.20
C GLY A 884 16.79 -24.74 -30.24
N THR A 885 17.20 -23.47 -30.28
CA THR A 885 18.15 -22.93 -31.26
C THR A 885 19.50 -22.63 -30.63
N ILE A 886 20.58 -22.99 -31.30
CA ILE A 886 21.94 -22.48 -31.04
C ILE A 886 22.18 -21.26 -31.92
N THR A 887 22.43 -20.11 -31.29
CA THR A 887 22.76 -18.85 -31.95
C THR A 887 24.27 -18.62 -31.90
N VAL A 888 24.88 -18.37 -33.05
CA VAL A 888 26.32 -18.18 -33.20
C VAL A 888 26.64 -16.76 -33.66
N THR A 889 27.62 -16.12 -33.00
CA THR A 889 28.15 -14.82 -33.40
C THR A 889 29.63 -14.93 -33.71
N ASN A 890 30.08 -14.42 -34.85
CA ASN A 890 31.50 -14.36 -35.19
C ASN A 890 32.13 -13.06 -34.65
N LEU A 891 33.16 -13.15 -33.81
CA LEU A 891 33.92 -12.01 -33.30
C LEU A 891 35.21 -11.74 -34.09
N GLY A 892 35.56 -12.67 -34.98
CA GLY A 892 36.85 -12.70 -35.64
C GLY A 892 36.79 -12.43 -37.14
N ALA A 893 37.85 -12.87 -37.83
CA ALA A 893 37.89 -12.89 -39.28
C ALA A 893 36.69 -13.64 -39.87
N ALA A 894 36.29 -13.29 -41.09
CA ALA A 894 35.18 -13.94 -41.80
C ALA A 894 35.33 -15.47 -41.82
N LEU A 895 34.24 -16.18 -41.56
CA LEU A 895 34.19 -17.64 -41.52
C LEU A 895 34.31 -18.23 -42.93
N GLN A 896 34.93 -19.39 -43.05
CA GLN A 896 35.18 -20.11 -44.30
C GLN A 896 34.60 -21.52 -44.25
N VAL A 897 34.21 -22.04 -45.42
CA VAL A 897 33.73 -23.42 -45.56
C VAL A 897 34.76 -24.40 -44.98
N GLY A 898 34.29 -25.29 -44.10
CA GLY A 898 35.13 -26.25 -43.39
C GLY A 898 35.58 -25.81 -42.00
N ASP A 899 35.50 -24.53 -41.64
CA ASP A 899 35.80 -24.08 -40.27
C ASP A 899 34.92 -24.84 -39.28
N THR A 900 35.53 -25.36 -38.21
CA THR A 900 34.86 -26.19 -37.20
C THR A 900 35.12 -25.63 -35.82
N PHE A 901 34.07 -25.51 -35.00
CA PHE A 901 34.12 -24.97 -33.64
C PHE A 901 33.45 -25.92 -32.67
N PHE A 902 34.10 -26.21 -31.54
CA PHE A 902 33.53 -27.03 -30.48
C PHE A 902 32.73 -26.15 -29.52
N LEU A 903 31.44 -26.42 -29.37
CA LEU A 903 30.58 -25.70 -28.41
C LEU A 903 30.43 -26.49 -27.11
N PHE A 904 30.51 -27.81 -27.21
CA PHE A 904 30.51 -28.72 -26.07
C PHE A 904 31.71 -29.65 -26.14
N ASN A 905 32.18 -30.12 -24.98
CA ASN A 905 33.35 -30.99 -24.86
C ASN A 905 33.11 -32.44 -25.31
N LYS A 906 31.87 -32.83 -25.61
CA LYS A 906 31.47 -34.17 -26.06
C LYS A 906 30.15 -34.15 -26.81
N GLY A 907 29.79 -35.28 -27.42
CA GLY A 907 28.49 -35.48 -28.07
C GLY A 907 27.33 -35.26 -27.10
N MET A 908 26.33 -34.48 -27.52
CA MET A 908 25.10 -34.20 -26.78
C MET A 908 23.98 -35.15 -27.24
N SER A 909 23.39 -35.90 -26.31
CA SER A 909 22.25 -36.77 -26.64
C SER A 909 21.11 -35.93 -27.21
N ASN A 910 20.53 -36.34 -28.34
CA ASN A 910 19.54 -35.58 -29.13
C ASN A 910 20.00 -34.19 -29.61
N GLY A 911 21.31 -33.91 -29.66
CA GLY A 911 21.81 -32.62 -30.17
C GLY A 911 21.48 -32.36 -31.65
N ALA A 912 21.22 -33.41 -32.43
CA ALA A 912 20.86 -33.31 -33.85
C ALA A 912 19.48 -32.67 -34.09
N THR A 913 18.61 -32.59 -33.07
CA THR A 913 17.29 -31.96 -33.20
C THR A 913 17.33 -30.44 -33.02
N MET A 914 18.47 -29.89 -32.59
CA MET A 914 18.64 -28.44 -32.43
C MET A 914 18.90 -27.74 -33.76
N THR A 915 18.35 -26.55 -33.91
CA THR A 915 18.64 -25.68 -35.07
C THR A 915 19.87 -24.83 -34.78
N ILE A 916 20.78 -24.69 -35.76
CA ILE A 916 21.95 -23.81 -35.63
C ILE A 916 21.76 -22.61 -36.57
N THR A 917 21.95 -21.39 -36.05
CA THR A 917 21.78 -20.15 -36.81
C THR A 917 22.79 -19.09 -36.39
N GLY A 918 22.84 -17.98 -37.12
CA GLY A 918 23.69 -16.83 -36.83
C GLY A 918 24.96 -16.76 -37.69
N ALA A 919 25.69 -15.66 -37.54
CA ALA A 919 26.89 -15.29 -38.30
C ALA A 919 26.74 -15.16 -39.83
N GLY A 920 25.51 -15.26 -40.39
CA GLY A 920 25.26 -15.15 -41.84
C GLY A 920 25.71 -16.38 -42.64
N ILE A 921 25.75 -17.54 -42.00
CA ILE A 921 26.35 -18.77 -42.52
C ILE A 921 25.41 -19.96 -42.33
N ASN A 922 25.44 -20.92 -43.25
CA ASN A 922 24.79 -22.22 -43.06
C ASN A 922 25.72 -23.17 -42.30
N TRP A 923 25.19 -23.78 -41.24
CA TRP A 923 25.95 -24.63 -40.32
C TRP A 923 25.59 -26.11 -40.47
N THR A 924 26.60 -26.97 -40.42
CA THR A 924 26.41 -28.40 -40.12
C THR A 924 26.30 -28.55 -38.61
N ASN A 925 25.18 -29.11 -38.14
CA ASN A 925 25.04 -29.53 -36.76
C ASN A 925 25.77 -30.87 -36.53
N LYS A 926 26.86 -30.86 -35.73
CA LYS A 926 27.55 -32.06 -35.26
C LYS A 926 27.47 -32.23 -33.74
N LEU A 927 26.48 -31.59 -33.10
CA LEU A 927 26.33 -31.57 -31.65
C LEU A 927 26.15 -32.97 -31.08
N ALA A 928 25.38 -33.84 -31.74
CA ALA A 928 25.18 -35.23 -31.31
C ALA A 928 26.41 -36.13 -31.51
N VAL A 929 27.33 -35.75 -32.39
CA VAL A 929 28.52 -36.54 -32.71
C VAL A 929 29.64 -36.24 -31.73
N ASN A 930 30.05 -34.98 -31.63
CA ASN A 930 31.20 -34.57 -30.84
C ASN A 930 31.06 -33.17 -30.20
N GLY A 931 29.87 -32.57 -30.23
CA GLY A 931 29.63 -31.25 -29.64
C GLY A 931 30.08 -30.07 -30.50
N SER A 932 30.43 -30.29 -31.77
CA SER A 932 30.90 -29.23 -32.69
C SER A 932 29.84 -28.77 -33.70
N ILE A 933 30.13 -27.63 -34.34
CA ILE A 933 29.46 -27.12 -35.54
C ILE A 933 30.50 -26.85 -36.62
N ALA A 934 30.10 -26.92 -37.89
CA ALA A 934 31.01 -26.65 -39.01
C ALA A 934 30.34 -25.80 -40.10
N VAL A 935 31.11 -24.93 -40.76
CA VAL A 935 30.63 -24.05 -41.84
C VAL A 935 30.40 -24.85 -43.12
N VAL A 936 29.18 -24.82 -43.65
CA VAL A 936 28.77 -25.55 -44.88
C VAL A 936 28.92 -24.70 -46.12
N SER A 937 28.40 -23.48 -46.07
CA SER A 937 28.44 -22.53 -47.17
C SER A 937 28.37 -21.12 -46.62
N THR A 938 29.14 -20.21 -47.21
CA THR A 938 29.00 -18.78 -46.98
C THR A 938 27.86 -18.24 -47.84
N VAL A 939 27.00 -17.37 -47.29
CA VAL A 939 26.06 -16.62 -48.13
C VAL A 939 26.85 -15.57 -48.89
N ALA A 940 26.84 -15.64 -50.22
CA ALA A 940 27.45 -14.65 -51.07
C ALA A 940 26.77 -13.28 -50.84
N THR A 941 27.56 -12.24 -50.59
CA THR A 941 27.07 -10.89 -50.26
C THR A 941 27.19 -9.91 -51.43
N ASN A 942 27.82 -10.33 -52.53
CA ASN A 942 27.85 -9.56 -53.76
C ASN A 942 26.46 -9.48 -54.38
N PRO A 943 26.08 -8.37 -55.03
CA PRO A 943 24.85 -8.30 -55.80
C PRO A 943 24.74 -9.43 -56.82
N THR A 944 23.52 -9.91 -57.02
CA THR A 944 23.18 -10.93 -58.02
C THR A 944 21.90 -10.60 -58.75
N ASN A 945 21.62 -11.33 -59.82
CA ASN A 945 20.43 -11.14 -60.64
C ASN A 945 19.34 -12.15 -60.25
N ILE A 946 18.09 -11.69 -60.23
CA ILE A 946 16.93 -12.59 -60.30
C ILE A 946 16.76 -12.99 -61.77
N THR A 947 16.74 -14.29 -62.01
CA THR A 947 16.33 -14.87 -63.29
C THR A 947 14.88 -15.34 -63.19
N PHE A 948 14.16 -15.41 -64.30
CA PHE A 948 12.78 -15.84 -64.28
C PHE A 948 12.41 -16.69 -65.49
N SER A 949 11.38 -17.53 -65.32
CA SER A 949 10.71 -18.23 -66.40
C SER A 949 9.20 -18.20 -66.18
N VAL A 950 8.43 -18.35 -67.26
CA VAL A 950 6.97 -18.43 -67.21
C VAL A 950 6.54 -19.69 -67.94
N THR A 951 5.82 -20.57 -67.24
CA THR A 951 5.20 -21.76 -67.84
C THR A 951 3.73 -21.78 -67.46
N SER A 952 2.84 -21.81 -68.47
CA SER A 952 1.40 -21.60 -68.28
C SER A 952 1.11 -20.29 -67.51
N ASN A 953 0.46 -20.34 -66.34
CA ASN A 953 0.21 -19.16 -65.51
C ASN A 953 1.17 -19.02 -64.32
N VAL A 954 2.31 -19.72 -64.30
CA VAL A 954 3.25 -19.68 -63.16
C VAL A 954 4.52 -18.93 -63.55
N LEU A 955 4.82 -17.86 -62.82
CA LEU A 955 6.10 -17.15 -62.82
C LEU A 955 7.03 -17.82 -61.81
N THR A 956 8.12 -18.41 -62.29
CA THR A 956 9.19 -18.91 -61.43
C THR A 956 10.29 -17.87 -61.37
N LEU A 957 10.67 -17.42 -60.17
CA LEU A 957 11.85 -16.59 -59.93
C LEU A 957 12.95 -17.46 -59.32
N LEU A 958 14.18 -17.34 -59.82
CA LEU A 958 15.36 -18.04 -59.32
C LEU A 958 16.54 -17.10 -59.15
N TRP A 959 17.37 -17.37 -58.15
CA TRP A 959 18.66 -16.71 -57.93
C TRP A 959 19.74 -17.74 -57.59
N PRO A 960 21.04 -17.38 -57.65
CA PRO A 960 22.11 -18.32 -57.34
C PRO A 960 21.97 -18.95 -55.95
N ALA A 961 22.27 -20.25 -55.86
CA ALA A 961 22.08 -21.05 -54.65
C ALA A 961 22.96 -20.59 -53.48
N ASP A 962 24.11 -19.99 -53.78
CA ASP A 962 25.01 -19.35 -52.80
C ASP A 962 24.44 -18.04 -52.21
N HIS A 963 23.32 -17.54 -52.72
CA HIS A 963 22.55 -16.41 -52.16
C HIS A 963 21.28 -16.88 -51.40
N THR A 964 21.15 -18.18 -51.10
CA THR A 964 20.11 -18.69 -50.18
C THR A 964 20.29 -18.04 -48.81
N GLY A 965 19.26 -17.34 -48.31
CA GLY A 965 19.32 -16.48 -47.12
C GLY A 965 18.98 -15.01 -47.40
N TRP A 966 19.04 -14.57 -48.66
CA TRP A 966 18.58 -13.24 -49.07
C TRP A 966 17.05 -13.14 -49.02
N ARG A 967 16.52 -11.93 -48.77
CA ARG A 967 15.07 -11.67 -48.80
C ARG A 967 14.63 -11.35 -50.22
N LEU A 968 13.62 -12.07 -50.71
CA LEU A 968 12.85 -11.65 -51.88
C LEU A 968 11.73 -10.72 -51.40
N GLN A 969 11.66 -9.53 -51.98
CA GLN A 969 10.59 -8.57 -51.72
C GLN A 969 9.73 -8.36 -52.95
N ALA A 970 8.44 -8.10 -52.75
CA ALA A 970 7.47 -7.80 -53.79
C ALA A 970 6.71 -6.50 -53.50
N GLN A 971 6.24 -5.83 -54.56
CA GLN A 971 5.28 -4.72 -54.51
C GLN A 971 4.38 -4.73 -55.76
N THR A 972 3.15 -4.22 -55.66
CA THR A 972 2.10 -4.33 -56.71
C THR A 972 1.67 -2.97 -57.28
N ASN A 973 2.62 -2.17 -57.77
CA ASN A 973 2.31 -0.86 -58.34
C ASN A 973 2.01 -0.95 -59.84
N SER A 974 1.18 -0.04 -60.38
CA SER A 974 0.99 0.04 -61.84
C SER A 974 2.28 0.44 -62.56
N LEU A 975 2.42 0.06 -63.83
CA LEU A 975 3.60 0.40 -64.63
C LEU A 975 3.84 1.93 -64.73
N ALA A 976 2.75 2.72 -64.69
CA ALA A 976 2.81 4.19 -64.73
C ALA A 976 3.32 4.81 -63.42
N ASN A 977 3.11 4.14 -62.28
CA ASN A 977 3.52 4.64 -60.96
C ASN A 977 4.97 4.26 -60.60
N GLY A 978 5.53 3.20 -61.20
CA GLY A 978 6.90 2.76 -60.96
C GLY A 978 7.14 2.15 -59.57
N LEU A 979 8.39 2.21 -59.09
CA LEU A 979 8.80 1.62 -57.81
C LEU A 979 8.51 2.57 -56.62
N GLY A 980 7.93 2.06 -55.54
CA GLY A 980 7.66 2.80 -54.30
C GLY A 980 8.43 2.28 -53.07
N THR A 981 7.98 2.69 -51.87
CA THR A 981 8.54 2.25 -50.57
C THR A 981 7.76 1.09 -49.92
N ASN A 982 6.65 0.67 -50.51
CA ASN A 982 5.71 -0.35 -50.01
C ASN A 982 6.13 -1.80 -50.29
N TRP A 983 7.42 -2.10 -50.12
CA TRP A 983 7.95 -3.45 -50.32
C TRP A 983 7.54 -4.40 -49.18
N VAL A 984 7.13 -5.61 -49.54
CA VAL A 984 6.76 -6.67 -48.60
C VAL A 984 7.64 -7.89 -48.83
N ASP A 985 8.13 -8.49 -47.75
CA ASP A 985 8.90 -9.74 -47.81
C ASP A 985 8.00 -10.90 -48.28
N VAL A 986 8.49 -11.66 -49.26
CA VAL A 986 7.83 -12.89 -49.72
C VAL A 986 8.12 -13.98 -48.68
N ALA A 987 7.05 -14.47 -48.04
CA ALA A 987 7.15 -15.46 -46.98
C ALA A 987 7.91 -16.73 -47.44
N GLY A 988 8.86 -17.18 -46.61
CA GLY A 988 9.66 -18.39 -46.86
C GLY A 988 10.80 -18.23 -47.88
N ALA A 989 10.92 -17.08 -48.56
CA ALA A 989 11.93 -16.89 -49.61
C ALA A 989 13.39 -16.96 -49.11
N THR A 990 13.65 -16.65 -47.84
CA THR A 990 15.00 -16.74 -47.25
C THR A 990 15.52 -18.17 -47.12
N LEU A 991 14.65 -19.18 -47.23
CA LEU A 991 15.01 -20.60 -47.09
C LEU A 991 15.26 -21.30 -48.44
N VAL A 992 15.07 -20.58 -49.54
CA VAL A 992 15.10 -21.14 -50.90
C VAL A 992 15.94 -20.25 -51.82
N ASN A 993 16.26 -20.76 -53.00
CA ASN A 993 16.84 -19.99 -54.10
C ASN A 993 15.92 -19.90 -55.33
N SER A 994 14.67 -20.34 -55.17
CA SER A 994 13.63 -20.23 -56.18
C SER A 994 12.25 -20.18 -55.54
N THR A 995 11.31 -19.49 -56.18
CA THR A 995 9.91 -19.46 -55.76
C THR A 995 8.97 -19.27 -56.94
N ASN A 996 7.73 -19.71 -56.79
CA ASN A 996 6.71 -19.69 -57.83
C ASN A 996 5.56 -18.76 -57.43
N PHE A 997 5.10 -17.96 -58.39
CA PHE A 997 3.93 -17.10 -58.26
C PHE A 997 2.91 -17.45 -59.33
N THR A 998 1.65 -17.56 -58.95
CA THR A 998 0.56 -17.62 -59.93
C THR A 998 0.33 -16.22 -60.49
N ILE A 999 0.43 -16.09 -61.80
CA ILE A 999 0.14 -14.86 -62.53
C ILE A 999 -1.37 -14.67 -62.52
N ASN A 1000 -1.82 -13.66 -61.78
CA ASN A 1000 -3.20 -13.22 -61.77
C ASN A 1000 -3.34 -11.95 -62.63
N PRO A 1001 -4.04 -12.00 -63.79
CA PRO A 1001 -4.23 -10.84 -64.65
C PRO A 1001 -4.92 -9.65 -63.96
N ALA A 1002 -5.63 -9.87 -62.85
CA ALA A 1002 -6.30 -8.81 -62.09
C ALA A 1002 -5.35 -7.98 -61.21
N ASN A 1003 -4.14 -8.45 -60.91
CA ASN A 1003 -3.24 -7.85 -59.91
C ASN A 1003 -2.37 -6.69 -60.45
N GLY A 1004 -2.54 -6.25 -61.70
CA GLY A 1004 -1.69 -5.23 -62.31
C GLY A 1004 -0.22 -5.67 -62.46
N ALA A 1005 0.73 -4.74 -62.39
CA ALA A 1005 2.16 -5.05 -62.44
C ALA A 1005 2.71 -5.37 -61.04
N VAL A 1006 3.57 -6.37 -60.95
CA VAL A 1006 4.24 -6.78 -59.70
C VAL A 1006 5.74 -6.70 -59.91
N PHE A 1007 6.44 -6.01 -59.02
CA PHE A 1007 7.89 -5.87 -59.05
C PHE A 1007 8.51 -6.71 -57.95
N TYR A 1008 9.66 -7.32 -58.26
CA TYR A 1008 10.41 -8.14 -57.33
C TYR A 1008 11.83 -7.60 -57.18
N ARG A 1009 12.40 -7.68 -55.98
CA ARG A 1009 13.82 -7.42 -55.74
C ARG A 1009 14.41 -8.40 -54.73
N LEU A 1010 15.69 -8.69 -54.88
CA LEU A 1010 16.47 -9.46 -53.91
C LEU A 1010 17.25 -8.50 -53.02
N VAL A 1011 17.22 -8.71 -51.71
CA VAL A 1011 17.87 -7.84 -50.73
C VAL A 1011 18.64 -8.69 -49.72
N TYR A 1012 19.94 -8.44 -49.58
CA TYR A 1012 20.74 -9.00 -48.50
C TYR A 1012 20.45 -8.24 -47.19
N PRO A 1013 20.28 -8.93 -46.04
CA PRO A 1013 20.10 -8.29 -44.74
C PRO A 1013 21.16 -7.25 -44.39
#